data_AF-A0A370DC27-F1
#
_entry.id   AF-A0A370DC27-F1
#
_cell.length_a   1.000
_cell.length_b   1.000
_cell.length_c   1.000
_cell.angle_alpha   90.00
_cell.angle_beta   90.00
_cell.angle_gamma   90.00
#
_symmetry.space_group_name_H-M   'P 1'
#
loop_
_entity.id
_entity.type
_entity.pdbx_description
1 polymer ?
#
loop_
_entity_poly.entity_id
_entity_poly.type
_entity_poly.pdbx_seq_one_letter_code
_entity_poly.pdbx_strand_id
1 'polypeptide(L)'
;MKVNLPVTDNERVMRDGQTIVSKTDLKGIITFANQEFIDISGFTEAELIGKNHNIVRHPDVPSGAFGDLWQTLKSGRPWTGIVKNRCKNGDFYWVEANVAPIFEEGEIAGFLSVRNKPSREQISAAETVYKLAAEGKVSLREGSVIRSPWRDRLNLFRRFSILKKLMVVSAIPVIAVILFASVLILDRWQALQVVETEQLGAEHLSHLKQTLLHIADHRRRSTAFLAGDDGAGENLEALDNQISKDLVKIRQLIVRHHNRFQLEENLEGLESYWEEIREGYRDHDPAENVFLHTELQSDLMQMFRLLGKHSGLKQDPNVNTQNWSVLLIELLPQMADFLSQSQSIVTALQASGELDEESESGLTNTFYSLTILDERSRRLLEETTANTPGLEEKTTPPFGEYKYASSGLLPAMQELMANKVLTGEESGVTPEDFSSRSVQGIDGLLQLFDIGIGQIYAGLSLREQEALKVVYIAVGAALFIVLATILISYILLRRSVAIPLQETLKIFRRISSGEYHNRIEPTSEDEISNVLRGLKAMQIKLGFDITEAERRADEALRIQTALDNVSSCVMVSDRDHNIIYTNRAVQKLFHDVEKEIQRALPDFSAEAIIGSSLDRFHKHPEQQRQLLDQLTTTDRSRIDIGSRIFDLATSPVMDDEGERQGSATEWSDVTEQVQVEEEVAAVVEGVVQGELQQHIDLEDKHGFMRNLGTGINKLTQVVAESVSEMEGVLGSLSDGDLTRKLSEESEGAFGRLAEAANRTVDKLRNMVQEIQSSADAITQSTSEIASGSTEMSRRAETQASSLEETAASMEELTGTVQQNAENASVANQLAIAGRGVGEQGSEVVTQTVQAMEEISQSSSKIANIIGVIDEIAFQTNLLALNASVEAARAGERGRGFAVVATEVRNLAQRSATAAGEIKALIKDSEEKVATGSGLVNKSGETLREMIDAMKKVGDVVSEIAAASTEQAEGIRQVNQAVIQLDDSTQQNAALSEETSAASQSLDDQARRLVELVSNFTLPE
;
A
#
# COMPACT_ATOMS: atom_id res chain seq x y z
N MET A 1 -48.23 7.41 -31.32
CA MET A 1 -47.69 6.48 -32.35
C MET A 1 -48.76 6.28 -33.42
N LYS A 2 -48.41 6.34 -34.72
CA LYS A 2 -49.34 6.04 -35.82
C LYS A 2 -49.61 4.53 -35.86
N VAL A 3 -50.89 4.14 -35.91
CA VAL A 3 -51.31 2.75 -36.14
C VAL A 3 -51.42 2.56 -37.65
N ASN A 4 -50.60 1.68 -38.22
CA ASN A 4 -50.61 1.42 -39.66
C ASN A 4 -51.66 0.35 -39.97
N LEU A 5 -52.69 0.73 -40.72
CA LEU A 5 -53.76 -0.15 -41.22
C LEU A 5 -53.85 -0.05 -42.75
N PRO A 6 -54.35 -1.08 -43.46
CA PRO A 6 -54.84 -2.37 -42.95
C PRO A 6 -53.71 -3.34 -42.56
N VAL A 7 -54.06 -4.34 -41.73
CA VAL A 7 -53.25 -5.53 -41.43
C VAL A 7 -54.07 -6.80 -41.69
N THR A 8 -53.44 -7.84 -42.23
CA THR A 8 -54.02 -9.18 -42.46
C THR A 8 -53.26 -10.18 -41.59
N ASP A 9 -53.79 -11.41 -41.46
CA ASP A 9 -53.13 -12.49 -40.71
C ASP A 9 -52.31 -13.43 -41.61
N ASN A 10 -51.91 -12.95 -42.79
CA ASN A 10 -51.10 -13.73 -43.73
C ASN A 10 -49.61 -13.42 -43.54
N GLU A 11 -48.82 -14.44 -43.19
CA GLU A 11 -47.36 -14.33 -43.07
C GLU A 11 -46.68 -14.51 -44.45
N ARG A 12 -45.89 -13.52 -44.87
CA ARG A 12 -44.86 -13.68 -45.91
C ARG A 12 -43.57 -14.17 -45.26
N VAL A 13 -43.31 -15.46 -45.39
CA VAL A 13 -42.12 -16.10 -44.83
C VAL A 13 -40.87 -15.70 -45.63
N MET A 14 -39.81 -15.26 -44.95
CA MET A 14 -38.52 -15.00 -45.59
C MET A 14 -37.93 -16.29 -46.20
N ARG A 15 -37.30 -16.15 -47.37
CA ARG A 15 -36.54 -17.24 -48.02
C ARG A 15 -35.28 -17.55 -47.20
N ASP A 16 -34.80 -18.79 -47.26
CA ASP A 16 -33.54 -19.16 -46.60
C ASP A 16 -32.37 -18.44 -47.28
N GLY A 17 -31.48 -17.85 -46.49
CA GLY A 17 -30.40 -16.98 -46.99
C GLY A 17 -30.83 -15.57 -47.42
N GLN A 18 -32.11 -15.22 -47.31
CA GLN A 18 -32.58 -13.86 -47.61
C GLN A 18 -32.12 -12.88 -46.54
N THR A 19 -31.40 -11.83 -46.96
CA THR A 19 -30.95 -10.74 -46.07
C THR A 19 -31.57 -9.42 -46.49
N ILE A 20 -32.27 -8.80 -45.56
CA ILE A 20 -32.92 -7.49 -45.75
C ILE A 20 -32.02 -6.42 -45.17
N VAL A 21 -31.72 -5.38 -45.97
CA VAL A 21 -30.84 -4.30 -45.56
C VAL A 21 -31.53 -2.95 -45.75
N SER A 22 -31.35 -2.07 -44.78
CA SER A 22 -31.71 -0.66 -44.92
C SER A 22 -30.75 0.25 -44.15
N LYS A 23 -30.53 1.47 -44.66
CA LYS A 23 -29.91 2.56 -43.89
C LYS A 23 -30.96 3.63 -43.58
N THR A 24 -30.82 4.27 -42.43
CA THR A 24 -31.65 5.41 -42.06
C THR A 24 -30.81 6.58 -41.55
N ASP A 25 -31.36 7.78 -41.62
CA ASP A 25 -30.82 8.94 -40.89
C ASP A 25 -31.10 8.86 -39.36
N LEU A 26 -30.72 9.90 -38.62
CA LEU A 26 -30.94 10.02 -37.16
C LEU A 26 -32.41 10.12 -36.72
N LYS A 27 -33.30 10.49 -37.64
CA LYS A 27 -34.75 10.55 -37.43
C LYS A 27 -35.43 9.23 -37.78
N GLY A 28 -34.68 8.25 -38.29
CA GLY A 28 -35.18 6.96 -38.75
C GLY A 28 -35.82 7.01 -40.13
N ILE A 29 -35.48 8.01 -40.95
CA ILE A 29 -35.89 8.12 -42.36
C ILE A 29 -35.01 7.21 -43.20
N ILE A 30 -35.61 6.33 -43.99
CA ILE A 30 -34.90 5.37 -44.83
C ILE A 30 -34.16 6.12 -45.96
N THR A 31 -32.84 5.96 -46.00
CA THR A 31 -31.95 6.53 -47.03
C THR A 31 -31.47 5.47 -48.02
N PHE A 32 -31.58 4.19 -47.66
CA PHE A 32 -31.24 3.06 -48.52
C PHE A 32 -32.09 1.84 -48.16
N ALA A 33 -32.50 1.06 -49.17
CA ALA A 33 -33.17 -0.23 -49.02
C ALA A 33 -32.70 -1.17 -50.13
N ASN A 34 -32.31 -2.40 -49.80
CA ASN A 34 -31.94 -3.38 -50.83
C ASN A 34 -33.19 -4.00 -51.50
N GLN A 35 -32.99 -4.66 -52.64
CA GLN A 35 -34.08 -5.27 -53.41
C GLN A 35 -34.92 -6.25 -52.58
N GLU A 36 -34.28 -7.06 -51.72
CA GLU A 36 -34.97 -7.99 -50.83
C GLU A 36 -35.93 -7.29 -49.86
N PHE A 37 -35.60 -6.07 -49.40
CA PHE A 37 -36.48 -5.27 -48.57
C PHE A 37 -37.70 -4.77 -49.36
N ILE A 38 -37.48 -4.30 -50.58
CA ILE A 38 -38.53 -3.83 -51.49
C ILE A 38 -39.51 -4.99 -51.78
N ASP A 39 -38.99 -6.15 -52.17
CA ASP A 39 -39.76 -7.31 -52.59
C ASP A 39 -40.64 -7.88 -51.47
N ILE A 40 -40.08 -8.08 -50.28
CA ILE A 40 -40.83 -8.67 -49.16
C ILE A 40 -41.84 -7.69 -48.57
N SER A 41 -41.52 -6.39 -48.52
CA SER A 41 -42.42 -5.38 -47.97
C SER A 41 -43.52 -4.96 -48.94
N GLY A 42 -43.30 -5.13 -50.25
CA GLY A 42 -44.25 -4.77 -51.31
C GLY A 42 -44.40 -3.26 -51.53
N PHE A 43 -43.54 -2.45 -50.92
CA PHE A 43 -43.40 -1.03 -51.23
C PHE A 43 -42.40 -0.86 -52.37
N THR A 44 -42.62 0.11 -53.26
CA THR A 44 -41.59 0.46 -54.24
C THR A 44 -40.46 1.23 -53.56
N GLU A 45 -39.29 1.29 -54.20
CA GLU A 45 -38.15 2.06 -53.68
C GLU A 45 -38.54 3.52 -53.38
N ALA A 46 -39.22 4.18 -54.31
CA ALA A 46 -39.70 5.56 -54.14
C ALA A 46 -40.70 5.74 -52.98
N GLU A 47 -41.39 4.68 -52.56
CA GLU A 47 -42.30 4.69 -51.40
C GLU A 47 -41.59 4.44 -50.07
N LEU A 48 -40.40 3.83 -50.10
CA LEU A 48 -39.58 3.56 -48.91
C LEU A 48 -38.59 4.71 -48.64
N ILE A 49 -37.87 5.15 -49.66
CA ILE A 49 -36.84 6.18 -49.54
C ILE A 49 -37.49 7.51 -49.13
N GLY A 50 -36.89 8.19 -48.15
CA GLY A 50 -37.43 9.43 -47.59
C GLY A 50 -38.63 9.25 -46.65
N LYS A 51 -39.07 8.01 -46.37
CA LYS A 51 -40.10 7.72 -45.36
C LYS A 51 -39.49 7.20 -44.06
N ASN A 52 -40.16 7.47 -42.94
CA ASN A 52 -39.76 6.94 -41.65
C ASN A 52 -39.94 5.41 -41.61
N HIS A 53 -38.96 4.70 -41.06
CA HIS A 53 -38.94 3.24 -40.91
C HIS A 53 -40.21 2.68 -40.27
N ASN A 54 -40.89 3.46 -39.44
CA ASN A 54 -42.20 3.12 -38.88
C ASN A 54 -43.28 2.79 -39.93
N ILE A 55 -43.08 3.05 -41.23
CA ILE A 55 -44.00 2.66 -42.32
C ILE A 55 -44.23 1.13 -42.40
N VAL A 56 -43.22 0.32 -42.07
CA VAL A 56 -43.31 -1.15 -42.06
C VAL A 56 -43.64 -1.71 -40.68
N ARG A 57 -44.04 -0.89 -39.71
CA ARG A 57 -44.32 -1.39 -38.36
C ARG A 57 -45.67 -2.14 -38.30
N HIS A 58 -45.66 -3.31 -37.65
CA HIS A 58 -46.86 -4.05 -37.28
C HIS A 58 -47.43 -3.61 -35.90
N PRO A 59 -48.76 -3.52 -35.72
CA PRO A 59 -49.41 -3.15 -34.45
C PRO A 59 -49.07 -4.06 -33.26
N ASP A 60 -48.87 -5.36 -33.50
CA ASP A 60 -48.52 -6.34 -32.46
C ASP A 60 -47.16 -6.08 -31.77
N VAL A 61 -46.29 -5.25 -32.35
CA VAL A 61 -45.04 -4.88 -31.70
C VAL A 61 -45.30 -3.77 -30.67
N PRO A 62 -45.12 -4.05 -29.36
CA PRO A 62 -45.47 -3.11 -28.30
C PRO A 62 -44.60 -1.85 -28.39
N SER A 63 -45.17 -0.72 -27.96
CA SER A 63 -44.47 0.58 -27.99
C SER A 63 -43.16 0.57 -27.21
N GLY A 64 -43.08 -0.19 -26.12
CA GLY A 64 -41.87 -0.36 -25.32
C GLY A 64 -40.71 -1.03 -26.06
N ALA A 65 -40.97 -1.93 -27.01
CA ALA A 65 -39.91 -2.58 -27.80
C ALA A 65 -39.24 -1.60 -28.78
N PHE A 66 -40.02 -0.72 -29.41
CA PHE A 66 -39.48 0.36 -30.24
C PHE A 66 -38.83 1.48 -29.42
N GLY A 67 -39.35 1.77 -28.23
CA GLY A 67 -38.71 2.69 -27.30
C GLY A 67 -37.30 2.23 -26.92
N ASP A 68 -37.15 0.95 -26.59
CA ASP A 68 -35.86 0.31 -26.32
C ASP A 68 -34.92 0.36 -27.53
N LEU A 69 -35.41 0.02 -28.73
CA LEU A 69 -34.64 0.13 -29.98
C LEU A 69 -34.02 1.53 -30.15
N TRP A 70 -34.84 2.57 -30.15
CA TRP A 70 -34.37 3.93 -30.41
C TRP A 70 -33.52 4.50 -29.27
N GLN A 71 -33.84 4.17 -28.01
CA GLN A 71 -33.03 4.59 -26.87
C GLN A 71 -31.64 3.94 -26.90
N THR A 72 -31.57 2.66 -27.24
CA THR A 72 -30.31 1.92 -27.39
C THR A 72 -29.46 2.52 -28.51
N LEU A 73 -30.05 2.72 -29.69
CA LEU A 73 -29.35 3.26 -30.86
C LEU A 73 -28.85 4.69 -30.66
N LYS A 74 -29.66 5.58 -30.06
CA LYS A 74 -29.26 6.96 -29.74
C LYS A 74 -28.15 7.05 -28.69
N SER A 75 -27.98 6.00 -27.88
CA SER A 75 -26.85 5.89 -26.93
C SER A 75 -25.56 5.37 -27.59
N GLY A 76 -25.53 5.26 -28.92
CA GLY A 76 -24.38 4.75 -29.67
C GLY A 76 -24.20 3.22 -29.56
N ARG A 77 -25.23 2.48 -29.15
CA ARG A 77 -25.15 1.02 -28.93
C ARG A 77 -25.93 0.26 -30.00
N PRO A 78 -25.45 -0.92 -30.44
CA PRO A 78 -26.20 -1.77 -31.35
C PRO A 78 -27.38 -2.45 -30.65
N TRP A 79 -28.45 -2.70 -31.40
CA TRP A 79 -29.67 -3.35 -30.93
C TRP A 79 -29.97 -4.61 -31.75
N THR A 80 -30.43 -5.69 -31.11
CA THR A 80 -30.88 -6.90 -31.80
C THR A 80 -32.20 -7.38 -31.22
N GLY A 81 -33.19 -7.64 -32.05
CA GLY A 81 -34.47 -8.19 -31.61
C GLY A 81 -35.30 -8.77 -32.74
N ILE A 82 -36.26 -9.62 -32.37
CA ILE A 82 -37.18 -10.27 -33.31
C ILE A 82 -38.37 -9.34 -33.55
N VAL A 83 -38.52 -8.80 -34.75
CA VAL A 83 -39.52 -7.76 -35.06
C VAL A 83 -40.54 -8.29 -36.05
N LYS A 84 -41.82 -8.04 -35.78
CA LYS A 84 -42.93 -8.26 -36.72
C LYS A 84 -43.13 -6.99 -37.54
N ASN A 85 -42.99 -7.09 -38.86
CA ASN A 85 -43.17 -6.00 -39.80
C ASN A 85 -44.42 -6.23 -40.68
N ARG A 86 -44.97 -5.15 -41.20
CA ARG A 86 -46.12 -5.08 -42.09
C ARG A 86 -45.68 -4.84 -43.54
N CYS A 87 -46.35 -5.48 -44.47
CA CYS A 87 -46.31 -5.25 -45.91
C CYS A 87 -47.31 -4.17 -46.34
N LYS A 88 -47.13 -3.61 -47.54
CA LYS A 88 -48.03 -2.58 -48.11
C LYS A 88 -49.49 -3.03 -48.17
N ASN A 89 -49.73 -4.28 -48.59
CA ASN A 89 -51.06 -4.89 -48.73
C ASN A 89 -51.72 -5.29 -47.40
N GLY A 90 -51.00 -5.17 -46.27
CA GLY A 90 -51.47 -5.54 -44.94
C GLY A 90 -50.92 -6.86 -44.41
N ASP A 91 -50.31 -7.71 -45.24
CA ASP A 91 -49.63 -8.94 -44.79
C ASP A 91 -48.47 -8.62 -43.83
N PHE A 92 -47.88 -9.63 -43.18
CA PHE A 92 -46.77 -9.42 -42.25
C PHE A 92 -45.59 -10.36 -42.51
N TYR A 93 -44.43 -10.01 -41.99
CA TYR A 93 -43.24 -10.85 -42.01
C TYR A 93 -42.42 -10.66 -40.73
N TRP A 94 -41.75 -11.71 -40.30
CA TRP A 94 -40.88 -11.69 -39.13
C TRP A 94 -39.43 -11.57 -39.54
N VAL A 95 -38.68 -10.76 -38.81
CA VAL A 95 -37.25 -10.57 -39.00
C VAL A 95 -36.50 -10.65 -37.67
N GLU A 96 -35.31 -11.23 -37.68
CA GLU A 96 -34.30 -10.92 -36.66
C GLU A 96 -33.58 -9.64 -37.11
N ALA A 97 -33.93 -8.51 -36.51
CA ALA A 97 -33.37 -7.22 -36.86
C ALA A 97 -32.11 -6.95 -36.02
N ASN A 98 -30.98 -6.79 -36.71
CA ASN A 98 -29.72 -6.32 -36.14
C ASN A 98 -29.48 -4.89 -36.61
N VAL A 99 -29.40 -3.95 -35.67
CA VAL A 99 -29.30 -2.51 -35.99
C VAL A 99 -28.08 -1.94 -35.30
N ALA A 100 -27.21 -1.27 -36.05
CA ALA A 100 -26.01 -0.61 -35.53
C ALA A 100 -25.98 0.88 -35.94
N PRO A 101 -25.46 1.76 -35.07
CA PRO A 101 -25.17 3.14 -35.47
C PRO A 101 -24.05 3.18 -36.51
N ILE A 102 -24.22 4.05 -37.50
CA ILE A 102 -23.21 4.41 -38.50
C ILE A 102 -22.54 5.68 -37.99
N PHE A 103 -21.22 5.69 -37.93
CA PHE A 103 -20.44 6.85 -37.53
C PHE A 103 -19.77 7.49 -38.73
N GLU A 104 -19.87 8.81 -38.85
CA GLU A 104 -19.09 9.66 -39.75
C GLU A 104 -18.47 10.79 -38.90
N GLU A 105 -17.17 11.03 -39.03
CA GLU A 105 -16.43 12.05 -38.24
C GLU A 105 -16.60 11.90 -36.70
N GLY A 106 -16.85 10.67 -36.21
CA GLY A 106 -17.00 10.36 -34.78
C GLY A 106 -18.41 10.58 -34.21
N GLU A 107 -19.32 11.18 -34.98
CA GLU A 107 -20.73 11.33 -34.61
C GLU A 107 -21.60 10.26 -35.27
N ILE A 108 -22.75 9.95 -34.66
CA ILE A 108 -23.73 9.06 -35.28
C ILE A 108 -24.34 9.82 -36.47
N ALA A 109 -24.16 9.31 -37.68
CA ALA A 109 -24.72 9.86 -38.93
C ALA A 109 -26.05 9.19 -39.31
N GLY A 110 -26.26 7.96 -38.84
CA GLY A 110 -27.45 7.18 -39.15
C GLY A 110 -27.44 5.81 -38.52
N PHE A 111 -28.34 4.94 -38.97
CA PHE A 111 -28.43 3.56 -38.49
C PHE A 111 -28.47 2.57 -39.66
N LEU A 112 -27.66 1.53 -39.56
CA LEU A 112 -27.65 0.39 -40.49
C LEU A 112 -28.46 -0.74 -39.87
N SER A 113 -29.45 -1.25 -40.59
CA SER A 113 -30.22 -2.42 -40.20
C SER A 113 -29.98 -3.56 -41.18
N VAL A 114 -29.45 -4.68 -40.67
CA VAL A 114 -29.33 -5.96 -41.37
C VAL A 114 -30.29 -6.94 -40.71
N ARG A 115 -31.15 -7.59 -41.50
CA ARG A 115 -32.22 -8.43 -40.96
C ARG A 115 -32.25 -9.78 -41.65
N ASN A 116 -32.28 -10.82 -40.84
CA ASN A 116 -32.22 -12.20 -41.28
C ASN A 116 -33.51 -12.93 -40.92
N LYS A 117 -33.73 -14.08 -41.56
CA LYS A 117 -34.85 -14.96 -41.25
C LYS A 117 -34.73 -15.50 -39.82
N PRO A 118 -35.71 -15.24 -38.94
CA PRO A 118 -35.71 -15.78 -37.58
C PRO A 118 -36.20 -17.23 -37.56
N SER A 119 -35.77 -18.01 -36.57
CA SER A 119 -36.27 -19.35 -36.32
C SER A 119 -37.70 -19.33 -35.76
N ARG A 120 -38.44 -20.43 -35.95
CA ARG A 120 -39.80 -20.56 -35.40
C ARG A 120 -39.82 -20.48 -33.86
N GLU A 121 -38.78 -20.98 -33.20
CA GLU A 121 -38.61 -20.85 -31.75
C GLU A 121 -38.41 -19.38 -31.33
N GLN A 122 -37.59 -18.63 -32.07
CA GLN A 122 -37.38 -17.19 -31.82
C GLN A 122 -38.67 -16.38 -31.96
N ILE A 123 -39.49 -16.69 -32.98
CA ILE A 123 -40.80 -16.04 -33.19
C ILE A 123 -41.74 -16.33 -31.99
N SER A 124 -41.90 -17.60 -31.61
CA SER A 124 -42.77 -17.99 -30.50
C SER A 124 -42.34 -17.36 -29.16
N ALA A 125 -41.03 -17.29 -28.91
CA ALA A 125 -40.48 -16.60 -27.76
C ALA A 125 -40.77 -15.09 -27.79
N ALA A 126 -40.61 -14.45 -28.95
CA ALA A 126 -40.87 -13.03 -29.12
C ALA A 126 -42.35 -12.67 -28.94
N GLU A 127 -43.28 -13.49 -29.45
CA GLU A 127 -44.72 -13.33 -29.24
C GLU A 127 -45.10 -13.38 -27.76
N THR A 128 -44.52 -14.33 -27.02
CA THR A 128 -44.71 -14.44 -25.56
C THR A 128 -44.21 -13.19 -24.84
N VAL A 129 -43.02 -12.70 -25.23
CA VAL A 129 -42.41 -11.50 -24.66
C VAL A 129 -43.21 -10.25 -24.99
N TYR A 130 -43.70 -10.12 -26.23
CA TYR A 130 -44.52 -8.98 -26.66
C TYR A 130 -45.86 -8.93 -25.94
N LYS A 131 -46.49 -10.08 -25.70
CA LYS A 131 -47.70 -10.17 -24.88
C LYS A 131 -47.43 -9.72 -23.44
N LEU A 132 -46.36 -10.22 -22.81
CA LEU A 132 -46.00 -9.85 -21.44
C LEU A 132 -45.55 -8.37 -21.31
N ALA A 133 -44.87 -7.84 -22.32
CA ALA A 133 -44.44 -6.44 -22.36
C ALA A 133 -45.62 -5.49 -22.61
N ALA A 134 -46.59 -5.87 -23.45
CA ALA A 134 -47.84 -5.12 -23.64
C ALA A 134 -48.68 -5.07 -22.35
N GLU A 135 -48.61 -6.12 -21.53
CA GLU A 135 -49.20 -6.18 -20.18
C GLU A 135 -48.35 -5.50 -19.09
N GLY A 136 -47.18 -4.94 -19.43
CA GLY A 136 -46.28 -4.26 -18.48
C GLY A 136 -45.55 -5.16 -17.48
N LYS A 137 -45.61 -6.49 -17.65
CA LYS A 137 -45.00 -7.49 -16.72
C LYS A 137 -43.50 -7.68 -16.93
N VAL A 138 -42.97 -7.26 -18.07
CA VAL A 138 -41.58 -7.42 -18.49
C VAL A 138 -41.11 -6.14 -19.16
N SER A 139 -39.85 -5.74 -18.90
CA SER A 139 -39.17 -4.68 -19.62
C SER A 139 -38.11 -5.24 -20.57
N LEU A 140 -37.91 -4.54 -21.68
CA LEU A 140 -36.88 -4.83 -22.68
C LEU A 140 -35.70 -3.88 -22.50
N ARG A 141 -34.48 -4.39 -22.69
CA ARG A 141 -33.26 -3.60 -22.71
C ARG A 141 -32.29 -4.17 -23.74
N GLU A 142 -31.83 -3.34 -24.69
CA GLU A 142 -30.95 -3.77 -25.80
C GLU A 142 -31.54 -4.98 -26.58
N GLY A 143 -32.88 -5.07 -26.64
CA GLY A 143 -33.64 -6.14 -27.31
C GLY A 143 -33.76 -7.45 -26.52
N SER A 144 -33.26 -7.49 -25.28
CA SER A 144 -33.31 -8.66 -24.40
C SER A 144 -34.25 -8.47 -23.20
N VAL A 145 -34.77 -9.57 -22.67
CA VAL A 145 -35.76 -9.60 -21.58
C VAL A 145 -35.09 -9.49 -20.22
N ILE A 146 -35.52 -8.53 -19.39
CA ILE A 146 -35.10 -8.45 -17.98
C ILE A 146 -36.17 -9.09 -17.10
N ARG A 147 -35.90 -10.29 -16.54
CA ARG A 147 -36.89 -11.09 -15.80
C ARG A 147 -37.10 -10.70 -14.33
N SER A 148 -36.25 -9.88 -13.69
CA SER A 148 -36.48 -9.48 -12.28
C SER A 148 -35.66 -8.27 -11.78
N PRO A 149 -36.30 -7.15 -11.39
CA PRO A 149 -35.61 -5.94 -10.92
C PRO A 149 -34.83 -6.09 -9.59
N TRP A 150 -35.19 -7.03 -8.72
CA TRP A 150 -34.62 -7.13 -7.37
C TRP A 150 -33.37 -8.00 -7.28
N ARG A 151 -33.28 -9.10 -8.06
CA ARG A 151 -32.07 -9.96 -8.11
C ARG A 151 -30.89 -9.25 -8.78
N ASP A 152 -31.14 -8.42 -9.80
CA ASP A 152 -30.11 -7.58 -10.42
C ASP A 152 -29.71 -6.36 -9.58
N ARG A 153 -30.48 -6.02 -8.53
CA ARG A 153 -30.10 -5.01 -7.53
C ARG A 153 -29.13 -5.53 -6.46
N LEU A 154 -29.19 -6.82 -6.14
CA LEU A 154 -28.29 -7.47 -5.16
C LEU A 154 -26.90 -7.77 -5.73
N ASN A 155 -26.76 -7.89 -7.05
CA ASN A 155 -25.47 -8.12 -7.73
C ASN A 155 -24.71 -6.81 -8.00
N LEU A 156 -24.41 -6.02 -6.96
CA LEU A 156 -23.63 -4.77 -7.10
C LEU A 156 -22.29 -4.99 -7.83
N PHE A 157 -21.66 -6.15 -7.62
CA PHE A 157 -20.35 -6.49 -8.18
C PHE A 157 -20.34 -6.55 -9.72
N ARG A 158 -21.48 -6.83 -10.37
CA ARG A 158 -21.61 -6.83 -11.85
C ARG A 158 -21.66 -5.43 -12.48
N ARG A 159 -21.93 -4.40 -11.67
CA ARG A 159 -22.02 -3.00 -12.10
C ARG A 159 -20.73 -2.22 -11.88
N PHE A 160 -19.78 -2.81 -11.17
CA PHE A 160 -18.49 -2.20 -10.92
C PHE A 160 -17.60 -2.27 -12.15
N SER A 161 -16.87 -1.19 -12.41
CA SER A 161 -15.72 -1.22 -13.32
C SER A 161 -14.70 -2.25 -12.86
N ILE A 162 -13.87 -2.75 -13.78
CA ILE A 162 -12.80 -3.72 -13.45
C ILE A 162 -11.93 -3.19 -12.29
N LEU A 163 -11.58 -1.90 -12.31
CA LEU A 163 -10.79 -1.27 -11.23
C LEU A 163 -11.50 -1.34 -9.87
N LYS A 164 -12.80 -1.04 -9.81
CA LYS A 164 -13.59 -1.11 -8.57
C LYS A 164 -13.72 -2.55 -8.06
N LYS A 165 -13.85 -3.53 -8.97
CA LYS A 165 -13.83 -4.96 -8.60
C LYS A 165 -12.50 -5.36 -7.97
N LEU A 166 -11.37 -4.92 -8.56
CA LEU A 166 -10.03 -5.17 -8.03
C LEU A 166 -9.83 -4.50 -6.66
N MET A 167 -10.29 -3.25 -6.47
CA MET A 167 -10.21 -2.55 -5.19
C MET A 167 -11.02 -3.23 -4.09
N VAL A 168 -12.27 -3.63 -4.35
CA VAL A 168 -13.13 -4.29 -3.35
C VAL A 168 -12.57 -5.65 -2.94
N VAL A 169 -12.03 -6.39 -3.92
CA VAL A 169 -11.44 -7.72 -3.69
C VAL A 169 -10.09 -7.64 -2.97
N SER A 170 -9.35 -6.54 -3.10
CA SER A 170 -8.08 -6.34 -2.39
C SER A 170 -8.24 -5.70 -1.01
N ALA A 171 -9.10 -4.70 -0.84
CA ALA A 171 -9.17 -3.92 0.39
C ALA A 171 -9.93 -4.60 1.55
N ILE A 172 -11.08 -5.24 1.27
CA ILE A 172 -11.93 -5.83 2.32
C ILE A 172 -11.22 -6.95 3.09
N PRO A 173 -10.52 -7.90 2.44
CA PRO A 173 -9.75 -8.92 3.14
C PRO A 173 -8.67 -8.35 4.05
N VAL A 174 -7.93 -7.35 3.56
CA VAL A 174 -6.82 -6.73 4.30
C VAL A 174 -7.35 -6.03 5.55
N ILE A 175 -8.45 -5.27 5.43
CA ILE A 175 -9.07 -4.61 6.58
C ILE A 175 -9.59 -5.64 7.60
N ALA A 176 -10.22 -6.72 7.15
CA ALA A 176 -10.72 -7.77 8.03
C ALA A 176 -9.59 -8.48 8.79
N VAL A 177 -8.47 -8.75 8.13
CA VAL A 177 -7.29 -9.38 8.74
C VAL A 177 -6.61 -8.43 9.73
N ILE A 178 -6.44 -7.15 9.37
CA ILE A 178 -5.85 -6.14 10.26
C ILE A 178 -6.71 -5.96 11.51
N LEU A 179 -8.03 -5.86 11.36
CA LEU A 179 -8.96 -5.63 12.46
C LEU A 179 -9.07 -6.86 13.38
N PHE A 180 -8.99 -8.07 12.81
CA PHE A 180 -8.94 -9.31 13.59
C PHE A 180 -7.61 -9.47 14.33
N ALA A 181 -6.49 -9.19 13.66
CA ALA A 181 -5.15 -9.29 14.24
C ALA A 181 -4.92 -8.24 15.34
N SER A 182 -5.38 -7.00 15.14
CA SER A 182 -5.17 -5.91 16.10
C SER A 182 -5.89 -6.15 17.43
N VAL A 183 -7.12 -6.67 17.41
CA VAL A 183 -7.90 -6.92 18.63
C VAL A 183 -7.30 -8.05 19.48
N LEU A 184 -6.80 -9.12 18.87
CA LEU A 184 -6.33 -10.30 19.62
C LEU A 184 -4.85 -10.23 20.02
N ILE A 185 -3.99 -9.62 19.19
CA ILE A 185 -2.55 -9.62 19.43
C ILE A 185 -2.18 -8.54 20.45
N LEU A 186 -2.78 -7.34 20.40
CA LEU A 186 -2.42 -6.25 21.31
C LEU A 186 -2.75 -6.55 22.78
N ASP A 187 -3.93 -7.11 23.04
CA ASP A 187 -4.37 -7.50 24.39
C ASP A 187 -3.47 -8.60 24.99
N ARG A 188 -3.09 -9.59 24.18
CA ARG A 188 -2.22 -10.69 24.63
C ARG A 188 -0.76 -10.26 24.80
N TRP A 189 -0.30 -9.30 24.00
CA TRP A 189 1.05 -8.76 24.14
C TRP A 189 1.23 -8.00 25.45
N GLN A 190 0.24 -7.18 25.85
CA GLN A 190 0.26 -6.53 27.16
C GLN A 190 0.26 -7.54 28.31
N ALA A 191 -0.53 -8.61 28.21
CA ALA A 191 -0.54 -9.66 29.23
C ALA A 191 0.83 -10.36 29.39
N LEU A 192 1.56 -10.58 28.30
CA LEU A 192 2.92 -11.15 28.34
C LEU A 192 3.93 -10.22 29.02
N GLN A 193 3.85 -8.90 28.78
CA GLN A 193 4.70 -7.91 29.46
C GLN A 193 4.45 -7.86 30.97
N VAL A 194 3.20 -8.04 31.40
CA VAL A 194 2.86 -8.14 32.83
C VAL A 194 3.51 -9.39 33.43
N VAL A 195 3.38 -10.55 32.78
CA VAL A 195 4.00 -11.80 33.26
C VAL A 195 5.53 -11.69 33.34
N GLU A 196 6.17 -11.05 32.37
CA GLU A 196 7.61 -10.77 32.41
C GLU A 196 7.99 -9.90 33.62
N THR A 197 7.21 -8.86 33.90
CA THR A 197 7.43 -7.97 35.06
C THR A 197 7.29 -8.74 36.39
N GLU A 198 6.28 -9.62 36.48
CA GLU A 198 6.04 -10.48 37.65
C GLU A 198 7.17 -11.51 37.84
N GLN A 199 7.71 -12.09 36.75
CA GLN A 199 8.84 -13.03 36.80
C GLN A 199 10.13 -12.35 37.30
N LEU A 200 10.42 -11.14 36.80
CA LEU A 200 11.54 -10.33 37.28
C LEU A 200 11.35 -9.98 38.77
N GLY A 201 10.12 -9.68 39.18
CA GLY A 201 9.79 -9.47 40.59
C GLY A 201 10.11 -10.69 41.47
N ALA A 202 9.79 -11.90 41.01
CA ALA A 202 10.07 -13.14 41.72
C ALA A 202 11.58 -13.43 41.83
N GLU A 203 12.38 -13.03 40.84
CA GLU A 203 13.85 -13.14 40.88
C GLU A 203 14.44 -12.28 42.00
N HIS A 204 14.02 -11.01 42.09
CA HIS A 204 14.43 -10.12 43.19
C HIS A 204 14.02 -10.67 44.56
N LEU A 205 12.83 -11.26 44.66
CA LEU A 205 12.30 -11.82 45.91
C LEU A 205 13.19 -12.94 46.47
N SER A 206 13.80 -13.75 45.60
CA SER A 206 14.74 -14.80 46.00
C SER A 206 16.00 -14.24 46.67
N HIS A 207 16.54 -13.13 46.17
CA HIS A 207 17.74 -12.50 46.71
C HIS A 207 17.46 -11.67 47.98
N LEU A 208 16.28 -11.03 48.07
CA LEU A 208 15.85 -10.38 49.31
C LEU A 208 15.69 -11.42 50.45
N LYS A 209 15.17 -12.61 50.14
CA LYS A 209 15.09 -13.73 51.10
C LYS A 209 16.48 -14.17 51.60
N GLN A 210 17.46 -14.31 50.70
CA GLN A 210 18.83 -14.67 51.09
C GLN A 210 19.44 -13.63 52.05
N THR A 211 19.25 -12.35 51.74
CA THR A 211 19.72 -11.24 52.56
C THR A 211 19.05 -11.22 53.93
N LEU A 212 17.72 -11.44 53.98
CA LEU A 212 16.96 -11.54 55.22
C LEU A 212 17.50 -12.63 56.13
N LEU A 213 17.80 -13.81 55.56
CA LEU A 213 18.34 -14.94 56.31
C LEU A 213 19.71 -14.63 56.89
N HIS A 214 20.62 -14.10 56.08
CA HIS A 214 21.97 -13.82 56.55
C HIS A 214 22.00 -12.71 57.61
N ILE A 215 21.18 -11.66 57.46
CA ILE A 215 21.05 -10.62 58.50
C ILE A 215 20.45 -11.20 59.79
N ALA A 216 19.44 -12.06 59.69
CA ALA A 216 18.84 -12.72 60.86
C ALA A 216 19.86 -13.64 61.59
N ASP A 217 20.68 -14.37 60.84
CA ASP A 217 21.75 -15.21 61.40
C ASP A 217 22.87 -14.36 62.01
N HIS A 218 23.16 -13.20 61.39
CA HIS A 218 24.19 -12.29 61.87
C HIS A 218 23.75 -11.63 63.18
N ARG A 219 22.52 -11.12 63.26
CA ARG A 219 21.93 -10.59 64.51
C ARG A 219 22.04 -11.61 65.64
N ARG A 220 21.65 -12.86 65.35
CA ARG A 220 21.67 -13.96 66.33
C ARG A 220 23.08 -14.26 66.85
N ARG A 221 24.05 -14.45 65.95
CA ARG A 221 25.43 -14.81 66.31
C ARG A 221 26.19 -13.66 66.97
N SER A 222 26.04 -12.45 66.46
CA SER A 222 26.69 -11.26 67.02
C SER A 222 26.16 -10.98 68.43
N THR A 223 24.85 -11.09 68.65
CA THR A 223 24.26 -10.93 70.00
C THR A 223 24.72 -12.02 70.96
N ALA A 224 24.80 -13.28 70.53
CA ALA A 224 25.32 -14.38 71.36
C ALA A 224 26.82 -14.20 71.70
N PHE A 225 27.63 -13.72 70.74
CA PHE A 225 29.04 -13.39 70.97
C PHE A 225 29.20 -12.27 72.01
N LEU A 226 28.42 -11.18 71.89
CA LEU A 226 28.41 -10.09 72.87
C LEU A 226 27.90 -10.52 74.25
N ALA A 227 27.02 -11.53 74.29
CA ALA A 227 26.52 -12.14 75.52
C ALA A 227 27.51 -13.10 76.21
N GLY A 228 28.70 -13.33 75.62
CA GLY A 228 29.77 -14.15 76.19
C GLY A 228 29.87 -15.59 75.67
N ASP A 229 29.17 -15.94 74.59
CA ASP A 229 29.39 -17.20 73.85
C ASP A 229 30.52 -17.03 72.83
N ASP A 230 31.76 -17.30 73.26
CA ASP A 230 32.96 -17.21 72.41
C ASP A 230 32.85 -18.05 71.12
N GLY A 231 32.07 -19.14 71.14
CA GLY A 231 31.86 -20.02 69.98
C GLY A 231 30.93 -19.40 68.93
N ALA A 232 30.05 -18.48 69.32
CA ALA A 232 29.16 -17.77 68.40
C ALA A 232 29.91 -16.75 67.52
N GLY A 233 31.10 -16.30 67.95
CA GLY A 233 31.99 -15.45 67.18
C GLY A 233 32.64 -16.14 65.98
N GLU A 234 32.70 -17.48 65.98
CA GLU A 234 33.25 -18.26 64.87
C GLU A 234 32.37 -18.10 63.63
N ASN A 235 32.97 -17.61 62.53
CA ASN A 235 32.35 -17.37 61.23
C ASN A 235 31.49 -16.10 61.09
N LEU A 236 31.49 -15.17 62.05
CA LEU A 236 30.84 -13.86 61.86
C LEU A 236 31.42 -13.09 60.66
N GLU A 237 32.74 -13.03 60.51
CA GLU A 237 33.38 -12.41 59.34
C GLU A 237 33.00 -13.07 58.01
N ALA A 238 32.73 -14.38 58.01
CA ALA A 238 32.28 -15.07 56.81
C ALA A 238 30.85 -14.66 56.44
N LEU A 239 30.00 -14.45 57.45
CA LEU A 239 28.64 -13.98 57.30
C LEU A 239 28.60 -12.50 56.87
N ASP A 240 29.52 -11.68 57.37
CA ASP A 240 29.68 -10.29 56.96
C ASP A 240 29.91 -10.16 55.45
N ASN A 241 30.85 -10.97 54.97
CA ASN A 241 31.17 -11.08 53.55
C ASN A 241 29.99 -11.62 52.74
N GLN A 242 29.17 -12.49 53.33
CA GLN A 242 28.02 -13.07 52.66
C GLN A 242 26.88 -12.05 52.51
N ILE A 243 26.57 -11.28 53.55
CA ILE A 243 25.59 -10.18 53.49
C ILE A 243 26.03 -9.13 52.48
N SER A 244 27.30 -8.70 52.54
CA SER A 244 27.86 -7.74 51.58
C SER A 244 27.76 -8.24 50.14
N LYS A 245 27.99 -9.54 49.89
CA LYS A 245 27.80 -10.15 48.56
C LYS A 245 26.35 -10.15 48.11
N ASP A 246 25.41 -10.39 49.01
CA ASP A 246 24.00 -10.43 48.67
C ASP A 246 23.45 -9.03 48.35
N LEU A 247 23.89 -8.00 49.08
CA LEU A 247 23.61 -6.60 48.74
C LEU A 247 24.15 -6.23 47.35
N VAL A 248 25.40 -6.63 47.03
CA VAL A 248 25.96 -6.44 45.69
C VAL A 248 25.15 -7.15 44.60
N LYS A 249 24.65 -8.37 44.85
CA LYS A 249 23.78 -9.06 43.88
C LYS A 249 22.45 -8.33 43.69
N ILE A 250 21.85 -7.83 44.76
CA ILE A 250 20.62 -7.02 44.67
C ILE A 250 20.91 -5.75 43.85
N ARG A 251 22.03 -5.07 44.09
CA ARG A 251 22.47 -3.91 43.29
C ARG A 251 22.61 -4.25 41.81
N GLN A 252 23.26 -5.36 41.50
CA GLN A 252 23.42 -5.84 40.12
C GLN A 252 22.07 -6.10 39.45
N LEU A 253 21.09 -6.67 40.16
CA LEU A 253 19.75 -6.88 39.63
C LEU A 253 18.99 -5.57 39.42
N ILE A 254 19.07 -4.63 40.37
CA ILE A 254 18.48 -3.30 40.21
C ILE A 254 19.05 -2.61 38.97
N VAL A 255 20.37 -2.62 38.78
CA VAL A 255 21.02 -2.04 37.59
C VAL A 255 20.60 -2.79 36.32
N ARG A 256 20.62 -4.13 36.32
CA ARG A 256 20.24 -4.98 35.17
C ARG A 256 18.80 -4.71 34.74
N HIS A 257 17.91 -4.45 35.69
CA HIS A 257 16.50 -4.17 35.44
C HIS A 257 16.17 -2.67 35.47
N HIS A 258 17.17 -1.80 35.31
CA HIS A 258 17.03 -0.34 35.19
C HIS A 258 16.19 0.30 36.31
N ASN A 259 16.35 -0.18 37.55
CA ASN A 259 15.62 0.27 38.73
C ASN A 259 14.08 0.27 38.52
N ARG A 260 13.57 -0.70 37.74
CA ARG A 260 12.14 -0.82 37.40
C ARG A 260 11.21 -0.90 38.61
N PHE A 261 11.71 -1.42 39.74
CA PHE A 261 10.94 -1.58 40.98
C PHE A 261 11.20 -0.49 42.02
N GLN A 262 11.99 0.54 41.69
CA GLN A 262 12.28 1.68 42.57
C GLN A 262 12.89 1.24 43.92
N LEU A 263 13.93 0.40 43.85
CA LEU A 263 14.59 -0.20 45.03
C LEU A 263 15.96 0.43 45.35
N GLU A 264 16.49 1.27 44.47
CA GLU A 264 17.85 1.82 44.56
C GLU A 264 18.08 2.66 45.82
N GLU A 265 17.17 3.60 46.11
CA GLU A 265 17.26 4.46 47.31
C GLU A 265 17.25 3.65 48.61
N ASN A 266 16.35 2.65 48.70
CA ASN A 266 16.29 1.77 49.87
C ASN A 266 17.52 0.86 49.99
N LEU A 267 18.11 0.43 48.87
CA LEU A 267 19.34 -0.36 48.91
C LEU A 267 20.54 0.48 49.36
N GLU A 268 20.64 1.74 48.95
CA GLU A 268 21.70 2.65 49.42
C GLU A 268 21.62 2.87 50.93
N GLY A 269 20.42 3.09 51.46
CA GLY A 269 20.20 3.15 52.91
C GLY A 269 20.61 1.85 53.61
N LEU A 270 20.15 0.71 53.10
CA LEU A 270 20.46 -0.62 53.64
C LEU A 270 21.97 -0.93 53.63
N GLU A 271 22.69 -0.58 52.57
CA GLU A 271 24.14 -0.76 52.46
C GLU A 271 24.90 0.14 53.43
N SER A 272 24.52 1.41 53.54
CA SER A 272 25.13 2.36 54.48
C SER A 272 24.96 1.87 55.92
N TYR A 273 23.76 1.42 56.26
CA TYR A 273 23.43 0.99 57.61
C TYR A 273 24.06 -0.37 57.96
N TRP A 274 24.20 -1.25 56.97
CA TRP A 274 24.93 -2.50 57.13
C TRP A 274 26.42 -2.28 57.40
N GLU A 275 27.08 -1.35 56.70
CA GLU A 275 28.50 -1.04 56.95
C GLU A 275 28.72 -0.47 58.36
N GLU A 276 27.81 0.38 58.87
CA GLU A 276 27.83 0.87 60.25
C GLU A 276 27.80 -0.28 61.27
N ILE A 277 26.89 -1.24 61.08
CA ILE A 277 26.81 -2.43 61.93
C ILE A 277 28.09 -3.27 61.81
N ARG A 278 28.55 -3.53 60.58
CA ARG A 278 29.72 -4.38 60.32
C ARG A 278 30.99 -3.86 61.00
N GLU A 279 31.19 -2.54 61.00
CA GLU A 279 32.37 -1.92 61.60
C GLU A 279 32.29 -1.83 63.13
N GLY A 280 31.09 -1.66 63.70
CA GLY A 280 30.91 -1.35 65.13
C GLY A 280 30.42 -2.49 66.03
N TYR A 281 29.83 -3.57 65.50
CA TYR A 281 29.05 -4.53 66.31
C TYR A 281 29.82 -5.20 67.44
N ARG A 282 31.16 -5.29 67.36
CA ARG A 282 32.00 -5.92 68.40
C ARG A 282 32.13 -5.08 69.66
N ASP A 283 31.85 -3.78 69.57
CA ASP A 283 31.96 -2.81 70.67
C ASP A 283 30.59 -2.38 71.22
N HIS A 284 29.48 -2.86 70.63
CA HIS A 284 28.12 -2.56 71.06
C HIS A 284 27.71 -3.37 72.30
N ASP A 285 26.77 -2.82 73.09
CA ASP A 285 26.03 -3.62 74.06
C ASP A 285 25.10 -4.63 73.34
N PRO A 286 24.85 -5.85 73.88
CA PRO A 286 23.93 -6.80 73.26
C PRO A 286 22.57 -6.22 72.87
N ALA A 287 21.97 -5.33 73.69
CA ALA A 287 20.67 -4.73 73.38
C ALA A 287 20.76 -3.72 72.23
N GLU A 288 21.82 -2.89 72.21
CA GLU A 288 22.11 -1.95 71.12
C GLU A 288 22.32 -2.67 69.79
N ASN A 289 23.04 -3.81 69.81
CA ASN A 289 23.24 -4.63 68.61
C ASN A 289 21.92 -5.19 68.06
N VAL A 290 21.00 -5.62 68.94
CA VAL A 290 19.67 -6.10 68.54
C VAL A 290 18.87 -4.96 67.90
N PHE A 291 18.89 -3.77 68.50
CA PHE A 291 18.18 -2.59 67.99
C PHE A 291 18.65 -2.22 66.57
N LEU A 292 19.96 -2.09 66.35
CA LEU A 292 20.51 -1.72 65.04
C LEU A 292 20.15 -2.73 63.95
N HIS A 293 20.22 -4.03 64.26
CA HIS A 293 19.80 -5.06 63.30
C HIS A 293 18.30 -5.03 63.01
N THR A 294 17.47 -4.69 64.00
CA THR A 294 16.02 -4.51 63.81
C THR A 294 15.72 -3.37 62.84
N GLU A 295 16.40 -2.24 62.96
CA GLU A 295 16.25 -1.13 62.02
C GLU A 295 16.69 -1.54 60.59
N LEU A 296 17.79 -2.27 60.46
CA LEU A 296 18.27 -2.78 59.17
C LEU A 296 17.25 -3.73 58.51
N GLN A 297 16.64 -4.61 59.30
CA GLN A 297 15.59 -5.50 58.80
C GLN A 297 14.30 -4.75 58.44
N SER A 298 13.98 -3.65 59.13
CA SER A 298 12.85 -2.79 58.77
C SER A 298 13.01 -2.20 57.36
N ASP A 299 14.20 -1.72 57.02
CA ASP A 299 14.54 -1.23 55.68
C ASP A 299 14.46 -2.33 54.63
N LEU A 300 14.95 -3.53 54.95
CA LEU A 300 14.81 -4.68 54.06
C LEU A 300 13.32 -5.04 53.86
N MET A 301 12.49 -4.98 54.90
CA MET A 301 11.04 -5.20 54.78
C MET A 301 10.36 -4.14 53.90
N GLN A 302 10.85 -2.90 53.91
CA GLN A 302 10.37 -1.87 52.99
C GLN A 302 10.66 -2.25 51.52
N MET A 303 11.84 -2.82 51.24
CA MET A 303 12.17 -3.31 49.90
C MET A 303 11.25 -4.44 49.45
N PHE A 304 10.90 -5.40 50.32
CA PHE A 304 9.90 -6.43 50.01
C PHE A 304 8.56 -5.79 49.61
N ARG A 305 8.07 -4.81 50.37
CA ARG A 305 6.78 -4.13 50.08
C ARG A 305 6.81 -3.37 48.75
N LEU A 306 7.89 -2.63 48.46
CA LEU A 306 8.06 -1.91 47.20
C LEU A 306 8.13 -2.86 46.01
N LEU A 307 8.88 -3.95 46.15
CA LEU A 307 8.94 -5.00 45.14
C LEU A 307 7.56 -5.57 44.84
N GLY A 308 6.77 -5.90 45.87
CA GLY A 308 5.40 -6.40 45.68
C GLY A 308 4.44 -5.40 45.04
N LYS A 309 4.63 -4.11 45.29
CA LYS A 309 3.84 -3.03 44.70
C LYS A 309 4.18 -2.83 43.21
N HIS A 310 5.47 -2.78 42.86
CA HIS A 310 5.92 -2.43 41.51
C HIS A 310 6.03 -3.63 40.55
N SER A 311 6.20 -4.85 41.07
CA SER A 311 6.22 -6.06 40.24
C SER A 311 4.84 -6.56 39.80
N GLY A 312 3.77 -6.11 40.47
CA GLY A 312 2.42 -6.63 40.23
C GLY A 312 2.12 -7.98 40.88
N LEU A 313 3.10 -8.62 41.54
CA LEU A 313 2.94 -9.93 42.18
C LEU A 313 1.77 -10.02 43.18
N LYS A 314 1.46 -8.92 43.89
CA LYS A 314 0.32 -8.85 44.83
C LYS A 314 -1.03 -8.59 44.15
N GLN A 315 -1.01 -8.19 42.88
CA GLN A 315 -2.18 -7.89 42.06
C GLN A 315 -2.46 -8.99 41.02
N ASP A 316 -1.79 -10.15 41.15
CA ASP A 316 -2.01 -11.28 40.25
C ASP A 316 -3.50 -11.68 40.26
N PRO A 317 -4.17 -11.74 39.09
CA PRO A 317 -5.57 -12.16 39.00
C PRO A 317 -5.79 -13.63 39.41
N ASN A 318 -4.73 -14.44 39.47
CA ASN A 318 -4.77 -15.80 40.00
C ASN A 318 -4.65 -15.77 41.53
N VAL A 319 -5.74 -16.16 42.20
CA VAL A 319 -5.84 -16.18 43.68
C VAL A 319 -4.73 -17.00 44.35
N ASN A 320 -4.29 -18.11 43.75
CA ASN A 320 -3.23 -18.93 44.34
C ASN A 320 -1.88 -18.20 44.29
N THR A 321 -1.49 -17.66 43.13
CA THR A 321 -0.24 -16.89 43.00
C THR A 321 -0.30 -15.63 43.86
N GLN A 322 -1.44 -14.96 43.91
CA GLN A 322 -1.66 -13.78 44.75
C GLN A 322 -1.47 -14.09 46.24
N ASN A 323 -2.07 -15.18 46.74
CA ASN A 323 -1.94 -15.58 48.13
C ASN A 323 -0.48 -15.98 48.47
N TRP A 324 0.21 -16.67 47.55
CA TRP A 324 1.65 -16.92 47.70
C TRP A 324 2.47 -15.64 47.73
N SER A 325 2.20 -14.67 46.85
CA SER A 325 2.86 -13.37 46.87
C SER A 325 2.64 -12.65 48.20
N VAL A 326 1.44 -12.69 48.78
CA VAL A 326 1.18 -12.10 50.11
C VAL A 326 1.98 -12.82 51.21
N LEU A 327 2.02 -14.16 51.18
CA LEU A 327 2.82 -14.95 52.12
C LEU A 327 4.31 -14.59 52.02
N LEU A 328 4.88 -14.55 50.82
CA LEU A 328 6.31 -14.33 50.59
C LEU A 328 6.75 -12.89 50.76
N ILE A 329 5.89 -11.92 50.49
CA ILE A 329 6.28 -10.50 50.50
C ILE A 329 6.00 -9.87 51.87
N GLU A 330 4.96 -10.33 52.56
CA GLU A 330 4.52 -9.69 53.81
C GLU A 330 4.66 -10.59 55.02
N LEU A 331 4.17 -11.82 54.97
CA LEU A 331 3.93 -12.58 56.19
C LEU A 331 5.16 -13.36 56.64
N LEU A 332 5.69 -14.23 55.79
CA LEU A 332 6.83 -15.10 56.13
C LEU A 332 8.10 -14.29 56.47
N PRO A 333 8.48 -13.22 55.74
CA PRO A 333 9.61 -12.38 56.13
C PRO A 333 9.47 -11.75 57.50
N GLN A 334 8.29 -11.17 57.81
CA GLN A 334 8.04 -10.54 59.11
C GLN A 334 8.03 -11.57 60.24
N MET A 335 7.48 -12.76 60.01
CA MET A 335 7.51 -13.84 61.00
C MET A 335 8.93 -14.31 61.28
N ALA A 336 9.76 -14.47 60.24
CA ALA A 336 11.17 -14.85 60.40
C ALA A 336 11.95 -13.76 61.15
N ASP A 337 11.70 -12.49 60.85
CA ASP A 337 12.29 -11.37 61.58
C ASP A 337 11.88 -11.35 63.06
N PHE A 338 10.59 -11.43 63.37
CA PHE A 338 10.14 -11.43 64.78
C PHE A 338 10.63 -12.64 65.58
N LEU A 339 10.78 -13.82 64.96
CA LEU A 339 11.41 -14.98 65.61
C LEU A 339 12.89 -14.73 65.90
N SER A 340 13.63 -14.15 64.95
CA SER A 340 15.03 -13.80 65.13
C SER A 340 15.22 -12.66 66.14
N GLN A 341 14.30 -11.68 66.18
CA GLN A 341 14.32 -10.56 67.11
C GLN A 341 14.05 -11.05 68.54
N SER A 342 12.96 -11.80 68.74
CA SER A 342 12.64 -12.37 70.07
C SER A 342 13.76 -13.25 70.61
N GLN A 343 14.39 -14.07 69.77
CA GLN A 343 15.57 -14.85 70.14
C GLN A 343 16.73 -13.97 70.59
N SER A 344 17.02 -12.91 69.84
CA SER A 344 18.17 -12.05 70.13
C SER A 344 17.93 -11.23 71.40
N ILE A 345 16.70 -10.76 71.66
CA ILE A 345 16.33 -10.12 72.93
C ILE A 345 16.50 -11.08 74.11
N VAL A 346 16.04 -12.33 74.00
CA VAL A 346 16.22 -13.35 75.06
C VAL A 346 17.70 -13.64 75.32
N THR A 347 18.53 -13.63 74.28
CA THR A 347 19.98 -13.83 74.39
C THR A 347 20.67 -12.64 75.08
N ALA A 348 20.31 -11.41 74.72
CA ALA A 348 20.81 -10.20 75.37
C ALA A 348 20.40 -10.15 76.86
N LEU A 349 19.16 -10.52 77.15
CA LEU A 349 18.61 -10.62 78.51
C LEU A 349 19.36 -11.64 79.40
N GLN A 350 19.82 -12.74 78.81
CA GLN A 350 20.62 -13.73 79.53
C GLN A 350 21.97 -13.15 80.01
N ALA A 351 22.55 -12.23 79.23
CA ALA A 351 23.81 -11.56 79.58
C ALA A 351 23.61 -10.46 80.64
N SER A 352 22.54 -9.67 80.52
CA SER A 352 22.25 -8.57 81.46
C SER A 352 21.71 -9.04 82.81
N GLY A 353 20.99 -10.17 82.84
CA GLY A 353 20.38 -10.75 84.05
C GLY A 353 19.09 -10.07 84.51
N GLU A 354 18.70 -8.94 83.90
CA GLU A 354 17.46 -8.19 84.18
C GLU A 354 16.79 -7.74 82.89
N LEU A 355 15.45 -7.78 82.86
CA LEU A 355 14.66 -7.31 81.73
C LEU A 355 14.47 -5.80 81.80
N ASP A 356 15.23 -5.07 80.97
CA ASP A 356 15.06 -3.64 80.78
C ASP A 356 13.74 -3.29 80.04
N GLU A 357 13.30 -2.04 80.14
CA GLU A 357 12.02 -1.58 79.56
C GLU A 357 11.96 -1.71 78.02
N GLU A 358 13.10 -1.58 77.34
CA GLU A 358 13.19 -1.64 75.88
C GLU A 358 13.09 -3.09 75.38
N SER A 359 13.80 -4.00 76.02
CA SER A 359 13.71 -5.45 75.82
C SER A 359 12.31 -6.00 76.14
N GLU A 360 11.66 -5.51 77.21
CA GLU A 360 10.27 -5.86 77.56
C GLU A 360 9.29 -5.42 76.47
N SER A 361 9.44 -4.19 75.97
CA SER A 361 8.64 -3.64 74.88
C SER A 361 8.84 -4.42 73.57
N GLY A 362 10.10 -4.75 73.24
CA GLY A 362 10.46 -5.54 72.06
C GLY A 362 9.87 -6.97 72.10
N LEU A 363 9.97 -7.65 73.25
CA LEU A 363 9.36 -8.97 73.44
C LEU A 363 7.83 -8.92 73.38
N THR A 364 7.22 -7.88 73.93
CA THR A 364 5.77 -7.66 73.85
C THR A 364 5.32 -7.49 72.40
N ASN A 365 6.03 -6.66 71.63
CA ASN A 365 5.72 -6.40 70.23
C ASN A 365 5.87 -7.66 69.35
N THR A 366 6.98 -8.39 69.51
CA THR A 366 7.23 -9.64 68.79
C THR A 366 6.17 -10.69 69.12
N PHE A 367 5.77 -10.84 70.38
CA PHE A 367 4.72 -11.80 70.81
C PHE A 367 3.37 -11.53 70.13
N TYR A 368 2.88 -10.28 70.20
CA TYR A 368 1.59 -9.93 69.59
C TYR A 368 1.63 -10.04 68.07
N SER A 369 2.73 -9.59 67.46
CA SER A 369 2.90 -9.61 66.00
C SER A 369 2.96 -11.05 65.46
N LEU A 370 3.73 -11.94 66.10
CA LEU A 370 3.78 -13.35 65.73
C LEU A 370 2.42 -14.03 65.85
N THR A 371 1.66 -13.75 66.93
CA THR A 371 0.32 -14.32 67.12
C THR A 371 -0.65 -13.92 65.99
N ILE A 372 -0.61 -12.66 65.56
CA ILE A 372 -1.47 -12.14 64.47
C ILE A 372 -1.04 -12.73 63.11
N LEU A 373 0.27 -12.76 62.85
CA LEU A 373 0.82 -13.24 61.59
C LEU A 373 0.66 -14.75 61.43
N ASP A 374 0.74 -15.52 62.52
CA ASP A 374 0.51 -16.97 62.55
C ASP A 374 -0.88 -17.34 62.02
N GLU A 375 -1.92 -16.75 62.60
CA GLU A 375 -3.32 -17.02 62.22
C GLU A 375 -3.61 -16.61 60.77
N ARG A 376 -3.05 -15.47 60.32
CA ARG A 376 -3.21 -15.01 58.94
C ARG A 376 -2.49 -15.90 57.94
N SER A 377 -1.26 -16.32 58.26
CA SER A 377 -0.44 -17.18 57.38
C SER A 377 -1.04 -18.57 57.27
N ARG A 378 -1.54 -19.12 58.37
CA ARG A 378 -2.26 -20.41 58.39
C ARG A 378 -3.45 -20.39 57.44
N ARG A 379 -4.29 -19.36 57.51
CA ARG A 379 -5.47 -19.22 56.64
C ARG A 379 -5.10 -19.16 55.16
N LEU A 380 -4.13 -18.31 54.80
CA LEU A 380 -3.70 -18.18 53.41
C LEU A 380 -3.03 -19.46 52.89
N LEU A 381 -2.26 -20.14 53.73
CA LEU A 381 -1.64 -21.42 53.36
C LEU A 381 -2.72 -22.48 53.10
N GLU A 382 -3.71 -22.63 53.99
CA GLU A 382 -4.86 -23.52 53.82
C GLU A 382 -5.64 -23.22 52.51
N GLU A 383 -5.86 -21.94 52.18
CA GLU A 383 -6.51 -21.53 50.93
C GLU A 383 -5.69 -21.90 49.69
N THR A 384 -4.37 -21.71 49.71
CA THR A 384 -3.49 -22.02 48.58
C THR A 384 -3.30 -23.52 48.34
N THR A 385 -3.27 -24.32 49.41
CA THR A 385 -3.07 -25.77 49.32
C THR A 385 -4.34 -26.50 48.89
N ALA A 386 -5.52 -26.00 49.28
CA ALA A 386 -6.82 -26.59 48.92
C ALA A 386 -7.04 -26.67 47.39
N ASN A 387 -6.44 -25.75 46.63
CA ASN A 387 -6.61 -25.63 45.18
C ASN A 387 -5.46 -26.23 44.36
N THR A 388 -4.44 -26.82 45.01
CA THR A 388 -3.23 -27.32 44.33
C THR A 388 -2.88 -28.74 44.78
N PRO A 389 -3.16 -29.78 43.98
CA PRO A 389 -2.92 -31.17 44.34
C PRO A 389 -1.45 -31.44 44.72
N GLY A 390 -1.22 -32.11 45.85
CA GLY A 390 0.12 -32.48 46.33
C GLY A 390 0.94 -31.33 46.92
N LEU A 391 0.40 -30.10 46.98
CA LEU A 391 1.07 -28.96 47.62
C LEU A 391 1.01 -29.05 49.14
N GLU A 392 -0.10 -29.54 49.69
CA GLU A 392 -0.28 -29.77 51.13
C GLU A 392 0.84 -30.66 51.71
N GLU A 393 1.15 -31.79 51.05
CA GLU A 393 2.23 -32.70 51.48
C GLU A 393 3.61 -32.02 51.53
N LYS A 394 3.83 -30.99 50.70
CA LYS A 394 5.09 -30.23 50.67
C LYS A 394 5.12 -29.10 51.70
N THR A 395 3.99 -28.45 51.97
CA THR A 395 3.91 -27.30 52.87
C THR A 395 3.68 -27.69 54.33
N THR A 396 3.06 -28.85 54.60
CA THR A 396 2.75 -29.29 55.96
C THR A 396 4.00 -29.54 56.82
N PRO A 397 5.06 -30.21 56.35
CA PRO A 397 6.28 -30.39 57.15
C PRO A 397 6.94 -29.07 57.57
N PRO A 398 7.27 -28.12 56.66
CA PRO A 398 7.95 -26.89 57.05
C PRO A 398 7.06 -25.92 57.84
N PHE A 399 5.75 -25.88 57.57
CA PHE A 399 4.83 -25.12 58.44
C PHE A 399 4.67 -25.77 59.82
N GLY A 400 4.80 -27.10 59.89
CA GLY A 400 4.84 -27.87 61.13
C GLY A 400 6.05 -27.54 62.00
N GLU A 401 7.23 -27.35 61.40
CA GLU A 401 8.45 -26.91 62.08
C GLU A 401 8.27 -25.52 62.71
N TYR A 402 7.73 -24.57 61.95
CA TYR A 402 7.38 -23.25 62.46
C TYR A 402 6.33 -23.32 63.59
N LYS A 403 5.26 -24.11 63.43
CA LYS A 403 4.22 -24.26 64.46
C LYS A 403 4.76 -24.90 65.74
N TYR A 404 5.66 -25.86 65.61
CA TYR A 404 6.34 -26.45 66.76
C TYR A 404 7.16 -25.40 67.52
N ALA A 405 7.90 -24.56 66.80
CA ALA A 405 8.63 -23.45 67.39
C ALA A 405 7.70 -22.45 68.09
N SER A 406 6.70 -21.92 67.38
CA SER A 406 5.79 -20.90 67.92
C SER A 406 4.99 -21.38 69.14
N SER A 407 4.55 -22.64 69.16
CA SER A 407 3.81 -23.23 70.28
C SER A 407 4.62 -23.37 71.57
N GLY A 408 5.95 -23.43 71.47
CA GLY A 408 6.84 -23.44 72.63
C GLY A 408 7.34 -22.04 73.02
N LEU A 409 7.59 -21.19 72.03
CA LEU A 409 8.20 -19.87 72.24
C LEU A 409 7.21 -18.84 72.78
N LEU A 410 5.97 -18.80 72.27
CA LEU A 410 4.98 -17.81 72.70
C LEU A 410 4.69 -17.88 74.21
N PRO A 411 4.41 -19.06 74.82
CA PRO A 411 4.23 -19.15 76.26
C PRO A 411 5.50 -18.76 77.05
N ALA A 412 6.68 -19.13 76.56
CA ALA A 412 7.95 -18.77 77.20
C ALA A 412 8.17 -17.25 77.20
N MET A 413 7.88 -16.56 76.10
CA MET A 413 7.94 -15.09 76.02
C MET A 413 6.96 -14.45 77.01
N GLN A 414 5.73 -14.97 77.10
CA GLN A 414 4.71 -14.46 78.02
C GLN A 414 5.14 -14.59 79.49
N GLU A 415 5.80 -15.69 79.85
CA GLU A 415 6.30 -15.92 81.19
C GLU A 415 7.52 -15.04 81.52
N LEU A 416 8.44 -14.86 80.57
CA LEU A 416 9.59 -13.96 80.72
C LEU A 416 9.13 -12.52 81.02
N MET A 417 8.11 -12.03 80.30
CA MET A 417 7.52 -10.72 80.54
C MET A 417 6.82 -10.62 81.91
N ALA A 418 6.29 -11.73 82.44
CA ALA A 418 5.60 -11.75 83.74
C ALA A 418 6.57 -11.76 84.94
N ASN A 419 7.71 -12.46 84.82
CA ASN A 419 8.62 -12.71 85.94
C ASN A 419 9.82 -11.74 85.99
N LYS A 420 10.08 -10.95 84.94
CA LYS A 420 11.13 -9.91 84.80
C LYS A 420 12.58 -10.35 85.09
N VAL A 421 12.82 -11.61 85.45
CA VAL A 421 14.13 -12.20 85.75
C VAL A 421 14.20 -13.60 85.14
N LEU A 422 15.35 -13.93 84.54
CA LEU A 422 15.60 -15.22 83.89
C LEU A 422 16.25 -16.19 84.88
N THR A 423 15.47 -16.81 85.77
CA THR A 423 16.01 -17.76 86.77
C THR A 423 16.17 -19.19 86.26
N GLY A 424 15.76 -19.50 85.03
CA GLY A 424 15.91 -20.81 84.38
C GLY A 424 15.13 -21.98 85.02
N GLU A 425 14.66 -21.86 86.26
CA GLU A 425 13.97 -22.92 86.99
C GLU A 425 12.43 -22.86 86.88
N GLU A 426 11.82 -21.71 86.57
CA GLU A 426 10.35 -21.55 86.57
C GLU A 426 9.69 -21.70 85.17
N SER A 427 10.38 -21.35 84.07
CA SER A 427 9.77 -21.20 82.73
C SER A 427 9.81 -22.40 81.79
N GLY A 428 10.48 -23.50 82.17
CA GLY A 428 10.49 -24.76 81.41
C GLY A 428 11.13 -24.72 80.00
N VAL A 429 11.65 -23.56 79.55
CA VAL A 429 12.39 -23.37 78.29
C VAL A 429 13.68 -22.64 78.62
N THR A 430 14.84 -23.28 78.40
CA THR A 430 16.13 -22.63 78.59
C THR A 430 16.41 -21.66 77.43
N PRO A 431 17.30 -20.66 77.60
CA PRO A 431 17.74 -19.82 76.49
C PRO A 431 18.28 -20.61 75.29
N GLU A 432 19.00 -21.73 75.51
CA GLU A 432 19.45 -22.62 74.44
C GLU A 432 18.29 -23.32 73.73
N ASP A 433 17.27 -23.78 74.48
CA ASP A 433 16.05 -24.35 73.90
C ASP A 433 15.25 -23.29 73.12
N PHE A 434 15.19 -22.05 73.61
CA PHE A 434 14.57 -20.92 72.92
C PHE A 434 15.27 -20.65 71.60
N SER A 435 16.61 -20.58 71.64
CA SER A 435 17.47 -20.39 70.47
C SER A 435 17.28 -21.49 69.42
N SER A 436 17.32 -22.76 69.85
CA SER A 436 17.14 -23.91 68.95
C SER A 436 15.75 -23.92 68.30
N ARG A 437 14.70 -23.60 69.05
CA ARG A 437 13.32 -23.56 68.51
C ARG A 437 13.15 -22.40 67.54
N SER A 438 13.68 -21.22 67.83
CA SER A 438 13.60 -20.07 66.93
C SER A 438 14.30 -20.36 65.60
N VAL A 439 15.49 -20.96 65.61
CA VAL A 439 16.21 -21.37 64.40
C VAL A 439 15.39 -22.38 63.59
N GLN A 440 14.85 -23.42 64.24
CA GLN A 440 14.00 -24.41 63.57
C GLN A 440 12.74 -23.78 62.96
N GLY A 441 12.13 -22.81 63.64
CA GLY A 441 10.98 -22.09 63.13
C GLY A 441 11.31 -21.21 61.91
N ILE A 442 12.45 -20.52 61.94
CA ILE A 442 12.95 -19.73 60.81
C ILE A 442 13.24 -20.64 59.61
N ASP A 443 13.90 -21.78 59.81
CA ASP A 443 14.18 -22.75 58.75
C ASP A 443 12.89 -23.27 58.09
N GLY A 444 11.86 -23.57 58.88
CA GLY A 444 10.54 -23.95 58.38
C GLY A 444 9.89 -22.85 57.53
N LEU A 445 9.96 -21.58 57.97
CA LEU A 445 9.45 -20.44 57.19
C LEU A 445 10.21 -20.23 55.88
N LEU A 446 11.52 -20.48 55.86
CA LEU A 446 12.35 -20.35 54.66
C LEU A 446 12.12 -21.47 53.65
N GLN A 447 11.87 -22.69 54.12
CA GLN A 447 11.44 -23.80 53.26
C GLN A 447 10.07 -23.50 52.62
N LEU A 448 9.13 -22.93 53.38
CA LEU A 448 7.87 -22.42 52.81
C LEU A 448 8.10 -21.31 51.79
N PHE A 449 9.11 -20.47 52.01
CA PHE A 449 9.48 -19.43 51.08
C PHE A 449 9.90 -19.99 49.71
N ASP A 450 10.76 -21.02 49.72
CA ASP A 450 11.22 -21.68 48.49
C ASP A 450 10.09 -22.40 47.76
N ILE A 451 9.20 -23.06 48.51
CA ILE A 451 8.00 -23.67 47.94
C ILE A 451 7.13 -22.60 47.27
N GLY A 452 6.90 -21.48 47.93
CA GLY A 452 6.10 -20.37 47.41
C GLY A 452 6.68 -19.74 46.16
N ILE A 453 8.00 -19.45 46.13
CA ILE A 453 8.67 -18.96 44.90
C ILE A 453 8.45 -19.96 43.76
N GLY A 454 8.59 -21.25 44.02
CA GLY A 454 8.33 -22.30 43.04
C GLY A 454 6.89 -22.29 42.52
N GLN A 455 5.91 -22.02 43.38
CA GLN A 455 4.49 -21.87 42.97
C GLN A 455 4.27 -20.62 42.12
N ILE A 456 4.91 -19.49 42.44
CA ILE A 456 4.82 -18.27 41.63
C ILE A 456 5.37 -18.53 40.22
N TYR A 457 6.57 -19.12 40.09
CA TYR A 457 7.13 -19.43 38.77
C TYR A 457 6.26 -20.41 37.98
N ALA A 458 5.72 -21.46 38.63
CA ALA A 458 4.81 -22.39 37.98
C ALA A 458 3.54 -21.69 37.46
N GLY A 459 2.93 -20.83 38.27
CA GLY A 459 1.75 -20.06 37.88
C GLY A 459 2.00 -19.08 36.73
N LEU A 460 3.11 -18.33 36.79
CA LEU A 460 3.50 -17.39 35.74
C LEU A 460 3.82 -18.11 34.42
N SER A 461 4.53 -19.24 34.47
CA SER A 461 4.82 -20.04 33.27
C SER A 461 3.57 -20.58 32.58
N LEU A 462 2.55 -20.96 33.35
CA LEU A 462 1.27 -21.41 32.81
C LEU A 462 0.54 -20.26 32.10
N ARG A 463 0.50 -19.07 32.73
CA ARG A 463 -0.11 -17.86 32.15
C ARG A 463 0.59 -17.45 30.85
N GLU A 464 1.91 -17.54 30.81
CA GLU A 464 2.70 -17.28 29.60
C GLU A 464 2.32 -18.25 28.47
N GLN A 465 2.26 -19.56 28.76
CA GLN A 465 1.86 -20.58 27.78
C GLN A 465 0.42 -20.39 27.29
N GLU A 466 -0.51 -20.04 28.17
CA GLU A 466 -1.90 -19.76 27.78
C GLU A 466 -1.99 -18.53 26.87
N ALA A 467 -1.27 -17.45 27.20
CA ALA A 467 -1.20 -16.26 26.36
C ALA A 467 -0.60 -16.59 24.97
N LEU A 468 0.51 -17.32 24.92
CA LEU A 468 1.15 -17.75 23.67
C LEU A 468 0.24 -18.66 22.83
N LYS A 469 -0.49 -19.61 23.44
CA LYS A 469 -1.47 -20.46 22.74
C LYS A 469 -2.54 -19.63 22.05
N VAL A 470 -3.08 -18.61 22.73
CA VAL A 470 -4.08 -17.72 22.12
C VAL A 470 -3.49 -16.93 20.95
N VAL A 471 -2.25 -16.44 21.07
CA VAL A 471 -1.54 -15.77 19.97
C VAL A 471 -1.38 -16.72 18.78
N TYR A 472 -0.93 -17.95 18.98
CA TYR A 472 -0.80 -18.93 17.90
C TYR A 472 -2.12 -19.27 17.22
N ILE A 473 -3.21 -19.43 18.00
CA ILE A 473 -4.55 -19.65 17.45
C ILE A 473 -5.01 -18.43 16.63
N ALA A 474 -4.76 -17.21 17.11
CA ALA A 474 -5.10 -15.98 16.41
C ALA A 474 -4.34 -15.84 15.09
N VAL A 475 -3.04 -16.14 15.08
CA VAL A 475 -2.21 -16.15 13.86
C VAL A 475 -2.70 -17.21 12.88
N GLY A 476 -3.00 -18.42 13.36
CA GLY A 476 -3.57 -19.49 12.52
C GLY A 476 -4.92 -19.13 11.91
N ALA A 477 -5.81 -18.51 12.69
CA ALA A 477 -7.10 -18.02 12.20
C ALA A 477 -6.93 -16.88 11.18
N ALA A 478 -6.00 -15.95 11.41
CA ALA A 478 -5.67 -14.90 10.45
C ALA A 478 -5.16 -15.47 9.12
N LEU A 479 -4.24 -16.45 9.17
CA LEU A 479 -3.76 -17.16 7.98
C LEU A 479 -4.89 -17.87 7.23
N PHE A 480 -5.81 -18.52 7.95
CA PHE A 480 -6.98 -19.15 7.33
C PHE A 480 -7.89 -18.13 6.65
N ILE A 481 -8.14 -16.98 7.29
CA ILE A 481 -8.93 -15.88 6.69
C ILE A 481 -8.23 -15.34 5.43
N VAL A 482 -6.91 -15.18 5.45
CA VAL A 482 -6.12 -14.79 4.26
C VAL A 482 -6.29 -15.83 3.14
N LEU A 483 -6.13 -17.11 3.42
CA LEU A 483 -6.30 -18.17 2.42
C LEU A 483 -7.74 -18.24 1.87
N ALA A 484 -8.74 -18.14 2.74
CA ALA A 484 -10.14 -18.14 2.35
C ALA A 484 -10.49 -16.91 1.49
N THR A 485 -9.98 -15.73 1.84
CA THR A 485 -10.20 -14.50 1.08
C THR A 485 -9.47 -14.53 -0.27
N ILE A 486 -8.26 -15.08 -0.35
CA ILE A 486 -7.58 -15.34 -1.65
C ILE A 486 -8.43 -16.26 -2.52
N LEU A 487 -8.96 -17.36 -1.95
CA LEU A 487 -9.81 -18.29 -2.69
C LEU A 487 -11.11 -17.63 -3.18
N ILE A 488 -11.79 -16.88 -2.32
CA ILE A 488 -13.01 -16.14 -2.67
C ILE A 488 -12.71 -15.10 -3.75
N SER A 489 -11.61 -14.35 -3.61
CA SER A 489 -11.11 -13.37 -4.58
C SER A 489 -10.86 -14.01 -5.94
N TYR A 490 -10.18 -15.15 -5.96
CA TYR A 490 -9.95 -15.94 -7.17
C TYR A 490 -11.27 -16.38 -7.82
N ILE A 491 -12.22 -16.91 -7.05
CA ILE A 491 -13.53 -17.33 -7.56
C ILE A 491 -14.29 -16.14 -8.16
N LEU A 492 -14.29 -14.99 -7.47
CA LEU A 492 -14.97 -13.77 -7.92
C LEU A 492 -14.34 -13.18 -9.18
N LEU A 493 -13.02 -13.05 -9.25
CA LEU A 493 -12.31 -12.55 -10.43
C LEU A 493 -12.44 -13.51 -11.61
N ARG A 494 -12.33 -14.82 -11.37
CA ARG A 494 -12.51 -15.83 -12.42
C ARG A 494 -13.91 -15.74 -13.03
N ARG A 495 -14.96 -15.61 -12.21
CA ARG A 495 -16.35 -15.51 -12.68
C ARG A 495 -16.70 -14.17 -13.32
N SER A 496 -16.15 -13.06 -12.81
CA SER A 496 -16.56 -11.71 -13.20
C SER A 496 -15.64 -11.02 -14.22
N VAL A 497 -14.46 -11.59 -14.48
CA VAL A 497 -13.47 -11.06 -15.43
C VAL A 497 -13.00 -12.15 -16.39
N ALA A 498 -12.38 -13.23 -15.89
CA ALA A 498 -11.69 -14.20 -16.75
C ALA A 498 -12.63 -14.95 -17.70
N ILE A 499 -13.75 -15.48 -17.21
CA ILE A 499 -14.73 -16.21 -18.04
C ILE A 499 -15.35 -15.28 -19.11
N PRO A 500 -15.89 -14.09 -18.77
CA PRO A 500 -16.39 -13.15 -19.79
C PRO A 500 -15.35 -12.73 -20.83
N LEU A 501 -14.08 -12.56 -20.43
CA LEU A 501 -13.00 -12.23 -21.35
C LEU A 501 -12.69 -13.38 -22.32
N GLN A 502 -12.71 -14.64 -21.84
CA GLN A 502 -12.58 -15.82 -22.69
C GLN A 502 -13.73 -15.95 -23.70
N GLU A 503 -14.97 -15.67 -23.29
CA GLU A 503 -16.11 -15.64 -24.21
C GLU A 503 -15.98 -14.52 -25.25
N THR A 504 -15.50 -13.34 -24.85
CA THR A 504 -15.21 -12.23 -25.76
C THR A 504 -14.16 -12.63 -26.81
N LEU A 505 -13.10 -13.32 -26.41
CA LEU A 505 -12.08 -13.85 -27.32
C LEU A 505 -12.64 -14.91 -28.29
N LYS A 506 -13.55 -15.78 -27.84
CA LYS A 506 -14.23 -16.75 -28.73
C LYS A 506 -15.07 -16.04 -29.80
N ILE A 507 -15.79 -15.00 -29.42
CA ILE A 507 -16.59 -14.18 -30.34
C ILE A 507 -15.68 -13.50 -31.37
N PHE A 508 -14.56 -12.90 -30.93
CA PHE A 508 -13.59 -12.30 -31.83
C PHE A 508 -13.05 -13.30 -32.87
N ARG A 509 -12.68 -14.52 -32.42
CA ARG A 509 -12.21 -15.58 -33.31
C ARG A 509 -13.27 -15.98 -34.36
N ARG A 510 -14.54 -16.08 -33.97
CA ARG A 510 -15.65 -16.37 -34.90
C ARG A 510 -15.85 -15.30 -35.96
N ILE A 511 -15.81 -14.03 -35.57
CA ILE A 511 -15.89 -12.91 -36.51
C ILE A 511 -14.69 -12.96 -37.48
N SER A 512 -13.49 -13.26 -36.99
CA SER A 512 -12.29 -13.40 -37.84
C SER A 512 -12.32 -14.61 -38.78
N SER A 513 -13.14 -15.63 -38.49
CA SER A 513 -13.29 -16.83 -39.33
C SER A 513 -14.47 -16.77 -40.29
N GLY A 514 -15.12 -15.61 -40.47
CA GLY A 514 -16.21 -15.44 -41.41
C GLY A 514 -17.62 -15.71 -40.84
N GLU A 515 -17.75 -15.98 -39.54
CA GLU A 515 -19.07 -16.19 -38.90
C GLU A 515 -19.65 -14.87 -38.39
N TYR A 516 -20.53 -14.23 -39.18
CA TYR A 516 -21.11 -12.91 -38.85
C TYR A 516 -22.56 -12.96 -38.34
N HIS A 517 -23.14 -14.14 -38.15
CA HIS A 517 -24.58 -14.29 -37.88
C HIS A 517 -24.88 -14.83 -36.47
N ASN A 518 -23.87 -15.06 -35.65
CA ASN A 518 -24.04 -15.53 -34.27
C ASN A 518 -24.45 -14.38 -33.33
N ARG A 519 -25.37 -14.67 -32.41
CA ARG A 519 -25.88 -13.67 -31.47
C ARG A 519 -24.84 -13.28 -30.41
N ILE A 520 -24.60 -11.98 -30.26
CA ILE A 520 -23.75 -11.40 -29.21
C ILE A 520 -24.65 -10.69 -28.18
N GLU A 521 -24.64 -11.16 -26.93
CA GLU A 521 -25.39 -10.60 -25.81
C GLU A 521 -24.45 -10.04 -24.73
N PRO A 522 -24.38 -8.71 -24.53
CA PRO A 522 -23.71 -8.11 -23.38
C PRO A 522 -24.45 -8.49 -22.09
N THR A 523 -23.73 -8.99 -21.08
CA THR A 523 -24.34 -9.50 -19.82
C THR A 523 -24.07 -8.62 -18.59
N SER A 524 -23.30 -7.53 -18.76
CA SER A 524 -22.85 -6.61 -17.70
C SER A 524 -22.85 -5.14 -18.15
N GLU A 525 -22.57 -4.22 -17.23
CA GLU A 525 -22.41 -2.78 -17.48
C GLU A 525 -20.94 -2.34 -17.54
N ASP A 526 -20.02 -3.30 -17.46
CA ASP A 526 -18.58 -3.04 -17.34
C ASP A 526 -17.89 -2.92 -18.71
N GLU A 527 -16.58 -2.70 -18.66
CA GLU A 527 -15.72 -2.53 -19.82
C GLU A 527 -15.78 -3.72 -20.78
N ILE A 528 -15.92 -4.96 -20.26
CA ILE A 528 -16.04 -6.17 -21.08
C ILE A 528 -17.33 -6.11 -21.92
N SER A 529 -18.44 -5.67 -21.33
CA SER A 529 -19.68 -5.50 -22.09
C SER A 529 -19.62 -4.34 -23.08
N ASN A 530 -18.81 -3.30 -22.83
CA ASN A 530 -18.54 -2.27 -23.84
C ASN A 530 -17.76 -2.84 -25.03
N VAL A 531 -16.77 -3.71 -24.79
CA VAL A 531 -16.07 -4.44 -25.86
C VAL A 531 -17.04 -5.33 -26.64
N LEU A 532 -17.90 -6.09 -25.96
CA LEU A 532 -18.93 -6.91 -26.62
C LEU A 532 -19.90 -6.09 -27.47
N ARG A 533 -20.28 -4.88 -27.02
CA ARG A 533 -21.09 -3.94 -27.81
C ARG A 533 -20.35 -3.46 -29.06
N GLY A 534 -19.05 -3.15 -28.95
CA GLY A 534 -18.22 -2.80 -30.11
C GLY A 534 -18.09 -3.95 -31.12
N LEU A 535 -17.80 -5.17 -30.63
CA LEU A 535 -17.73 -6.36 -31.47
C LEU A 535 -19.06 -6.65 -32.18
N LYS A 536 -20.19 -6.42 -31.50
CA LYS A 536 -21.52 -6.55 -32.08
C LYS A 536 -21.77 -5.54 -33.20
N ALA A 537 -21.37 -4.28 -33.03
CA ALA A 537 -21.47 -3.28 -34.11
C ALA A 537 -20.58 -3.64 -35.30
N MET A 538 -19.35 -4.11 -35.05
CA MET A 538 -18.43 -4.58 -36.08
C MET A 538 -18.98 -5.80 -36.84
N GLN A 539 -19.57 -6.77 -36.14
CA GLN A 539 -20.20 -7.94 -36.77
C GLN A 539 -21.32 -7.55 -37.73
N ILE A 540 -22.17 -6.59 -37.35
CA ILE A 540 -23.28 -6.08 -38.18
C ILE A 540 -22.74 -5.40 -39.43
N LYS A 541 -21.67 -4.60 -39.30
CA LYS A 541 -21.04 -3.91 -40.43
C LYS A 541 -20.34 -4.89 -41.38
N LEU A 542 -19.49 -5.78 -40.87
CA LEU A 542 -18.77 -6.77 -41.70
C LEU A 542 -19.73 -7.74 -42.41
N GLY A 543 -20.82 -8.15 -41.74
CA GLY A 543 -21.86 -8.93 -42.38
C GLY A 543 -22.50 -8.22 -43.57
N PHE A 544 -22.72 -6.90 -43.48
CA PHE A 544 -23.19 -6.08 -44.59
C PHE A 544 -22.15 -5.98 -45.73
N ASP A 545 -20.88 -5.69 -45.38
CA ASP A 545 -19.82 -5.50 -46.37
C ASP A 545 -19.57 -6.78 -47.21
N ILE A 546 -19.69 -7.97 -46.61
CA ILE A 546 -19.53 -9.26 -47.30
C ILE A 546 -20.72 -9.60 -48.20
N THR A 547 -21.96 -9.39 -47.73
CA THR A 547 -23.14 -9.58 -48.57
C THR A 547 -23.13 -8.64 -49.80
N GLU A 548 -22.59 -7.43 -49.64
CA GLU A 548 -22.41 -6.50 -50.77
C GLU A 548 -21.30 -6.95 -51.74
N ALA A 549 -20.24 -7.60 -51.25
CA ALA A 549 -19.18 -8.15 -52.08
C ALA A 549 -19.65 -9.39 -52.88
N GLU A 550 -20.41 -10.30 -52.28
CA GLU A 550 -21.03 -11.44 -52.97
C GLU A 550 -22.00 -10.99 -54.07
N ARG A 551 -22.78 -9.94 -53.81
CA ARG A 551 -23.69 -9.34 -54.80
C ARG A 551 -22.96 -8.89 -56.06
N ARG A 552 -21.77 -8.28 -55.93
CA ARG A 552 -20.94 -7.87 -57.08
C ARG A 552 -20.44 -9.08 -57.88
N ALA A 553 -20.15 -10.20 -57.21
CA ALA A 553 -19.73 -11.43 -57.88
C ALA A 553 -20.88 -12.10 -58.67
N ASP A 554 -22.10 -12.13 -58.12
CA ASP A 554 -23.29 -12.63 -58.82
C ASP A 554 -23.69 -11.74 -60.01
N GLU A 555 -23.49 -10.43 -59.92
CA GLU A 555 -23.70 -9.49 -61.04
C GLU A 555 -22.78 -9.80 -62.24
N ALA A 556 -21.52 -10.19 -61.98
CA ALA A 556 -20.59 -10.58 -63.04
C ALA A 556 -21.02 -11.86 -63.78
N LEU A 557 -21.52 -12.88 -63.06
CA LEU A 557 -22.05 -14.12 -63.65
C LEU A 557 -23.32 -13.85 -64.49
N ARG A 558 -24.11 -12.85 -64.09
CA ARG A 558 -25.32 -12.41 -64.82
C ARG A 558 -24.98 -11.73 -66.15
N ILE A 559 -23.88 -10.97 -66.21
CA ILE A 559 -23.38 -10.34 -67.46
C ILE A 559 -22.95 -11.40 -68.48
N GLN A 560 -22.24 -12.45 -68.05
CA GLN A 560 -21.85 -13.56 -68.93
C GLN A 560 -23.08 -14.27 -69.52
N THR A 561 -24.11 -14.53 -68.69
CA THR A 561 -25.35 -15.18 -69.13
C THR A 561 -26.18 -14.29 -70.08
N ALA A 562 -26.12 -12.97 -69.90
CA ALA A 562 -26.76 -12.01 -70.79
C ALA A 562 -26.07 -11.96 -72.17
N LEU A 563 -24.73 -11.99 -72.20
CA LEU A 563 -23.95 -12.00 -73.44
C LEU A 563 -24.20 -13.27 -74.28
N ASP A 564 -24.45 -14.43 -73.66
CA ASP A 564 -24.75 -15.69 -74.36
C ASP A 564 -26.10 -15.70 -75.10
N ASN A 565 -27.05 -14.83 -74.73
CA ASN A 565 -28.41 -14.82 -75.25
C ASN A 565 -28.74 -13.59 -76.12
N VAL A 566 -27.81 -12.65 -76.31
CA VAL A 566 -28.01 -11.53 -77.25
C VAL A 566 -27.80 -11.98 -78.70
N SER A 567 -28.54 -11.34 -79.61
CA SER A 567 -28.52 -11.64 -81.06
C SER A 567 -27.32 -11.04 -81.79
N SER A 568 -26.65 -10.03 -81.23
CA SER A 568 -25.40 -9.49 -81.77
C SER A 568 -24.29 -10.53 -81.70
N CYS A 569 -23.48 -10.62 -82.75
CA CYS A 569 -22.36 -11.56 -82.80
C CYS A 569 -21.17 -10.97 -82.00
N VAL A 570 -21.04 -11.34 -80.71
CA VAL A 570 -19.98 -10.87 -79.80
C VAL A 570 -18.93 -11.96 -79.53
N MET A 571 -17.67 -11.61 -79.72
CA MET A 571 -16.48 -12.42 -79.47
C MET A 571 -15.53 -11.66 -78.53
N VAL A 572 -14.86 -12.31 -77.58
CA VAL A 572 -13.89 -11.68 -76.68
C VAL A 572 -12.58 -12.46 -76.71
N SER A 573 -11.47 -11.73 -76.76
CA SER A 573 -10.09 -12.22 -76.77
C SER A 573 -9.30 -11.69 -75.59
N ASP A 574 -8.29 -12.45 -75.15
CA ASP A 574 -7.35 -12.04 -74.11
C ASP A 574 -6.25 -11.11 -74.65
N ARG A 575 -5.28 -10.75 -73.80
CA ARG A 575 -4.14 -9.88 -74.15
C ARG A 575 -3.27 -10.45 -75.28
N ASP A 576 -3.20 -11.78 -75.41
CA ASP A 576 -2.42 -12.47 -76.44
C ASP A 576 -3.23 -12.69 -77.74
N HIS A 577 -4.40 -12.05 -77.84
CA HIS A 577 -5.36 -12.11 -78.94
C HIS A 577 -5.93 -13.51 -79.20
N ASN A 578 -5.89 -14.38 -78.20
CA ASN A 578 -6.58 -15.66 -78.27
C ASN A 578 -8.04 -15.45 -77.90
N ILE A 579 -8.94 -16.02 -78.69
CA ILE A 579 -10.37 -15.92 -78.45
C ILE A 579 -10.72 -16.75 -77.20
N ILE A 580 -11.08 -16.08 -76.11
CA ILE A 580 -11.41 -16.71 -74.82
C ILE A 580 -12.91 -16.87 -74.60
N TYR A 581 -13.74 -16.15 -75.36
CA TYR A 581 -15.19 -16.22 -75.25
C TYR A 581 -15.87 -15.89 -76.58
N THR A 582 -16.95 -16.60 -76.90
CA THR A 582 -17.84 -16.32 -78.04
C THR A 582 -19.27 -16.57 -77.60
N ASN A 583 -20.19 -15.68 -77.94
CA ASN A 583 -21.60 -15.93 -77.68
C ASN A 583 -22.25 -16.84 -78.74
N ARG A 584 -23.49 -17.29 -78.50
CA ARG A 584 -24.21 -18.20 -79.41
C ARG A 584 -24.44 -17.63 -80.82
N ALA A 585 -24.59 -16.31 -80.93
CA ALA A 585 -24.83 -15.64 -82.22
C ALA A 585 -23.60 -15.73 -83.13
N VAL A 586 -22.39 -15.50 -82.61
CA VAL A 586 -21.12 -15.69 -83.36
C VAL A 586 -20.96 -17.12 -83.82
N GLN A 587 -21.21 -18.09 -82.95
CA GLN A 587 -21.09 -19.51 -83.27
C GLN A 587 -22.03 -19.90 -84.40
N LYS A 588 -23.27 -19.39 -84.39
CA LYS A 588 -24.25 -19.62 -85.46
C LYS A 588 -23.84 -18.92 -86.77
N LEU A 589 -23.43 -17.65 -86.73
CA LEU A 589 -22.96 -16.91 -87.90
C LEU A 589 -21.85 -17.68 -88.60
N PHE A 590 -20.79 -18.06 -87.88
CA PHE A 590 -19.65 -18.76 -88.48
C PHE A 590 -19.96 -20.18 -88.94
N HIS A 591 -20.93 -20.86 -88.34
CA HIS A 591 -21.42 -22.15 -88.84
C HIS A 591 -22.23 -21.99 -90.14
N ASP A 592 -23.11 -20.99 -90.22
CA ASP A 592 -23.96 -20.73 -91.40
C ASP A 592 -23.15 -20.31 -92.63
N VAL A 593 -22.07 -19.55 -92.44
CA VAL A 593 -21.19 -19.09 -93.54
C VAL A 593 -19.87 -19.88 -93.66
N GLU A 594 -19.70 -20.98 -92.91
CA GLU A 594 -18.44 -21.75 -92.83
C GLU A 594 -17.90 -22.16 -94.21
N LYS A 595 -18.77 -22.73 -95.06
CA LYS A 595 -18.41 -23.18 -96.42
C LYS A 595 -18.05 -22.04 -97.36
N GLU A 596 -18.57 -20.83 -97.11
CA GLU A 596 -18.26 -19.63 -97.91
C GLU A 596 -16.93 -19.03 -97.46
N ILE A 597 -16.68 -18.95 -96.15
CA ILE A 597 -15.39 -18.52 -95.57
C ILE A 597 -14.28 -19.49 -95.97
N GLN A 598 -14.52 -20.81 -95.99
CA GLN A 598 -13.56 -21.84 -96.43
C GLN A 598 -13.05 -21.66 -97.86
N ARG A 599 -13.79 -20.93 -98.73
CA ARG A 599 -13.30 -20.59 -100.08
C ARG A 599 -12.14 -19.59 -100.06
N ALA A 600 -12.09 -18.73 -99.04
CA ALA A 600 -11.01 -17.77 -98.82
C ALA A 600 -9.97 -18.26 -97.78
N LEU A 601 -10.39 -19.07 -96.81
CA LEU A 601 -9.57 -19.60 -95.70
C LEU A 601 -9.80 -21.12 -95.53
N PRO A 602 -9.06 -21.98 -96.24
CA PRO A 602 -9.36 -23.43 -96.35
C PRO A 602 -9.34 -24.23 -95.04
N ASP A 603 -8.55 -23.79 -94.05
CA ASP A 603 -8.37 -24.48 -92.76
C ASP A 603 -9.35 -23.97 -91.66
N PHE A 604 -10.31 -23.12 -92.02
CA PHE A 604 -11.27 -22.55 -91.08
C PHE A 604 -12.29 -23.59 -90.60
N SER A 605 -12.47 -23.70 -89.28
CA SER A 605 -13.52 -24.52 -88.65
C SER A 605 -14.25 -23.73 -87.57
N ALA A 606 -15.58 -23.73 -87.63
CA ALA A 606 -16.45 -23.03 -86.68
C ALA A 606 -16.38 -23.65 -85.26
N GLU A 607 -16.11 -24.95 -85.14
CA GLU A 607 -16.01 -25.65 -83.83
C GLU A 607 -14.68 -25.42 -83.11
N ALA A 608 -13.63 -24.95 -83.81
CA ALA A 608 -12.29 -24.73 -83.26
C ALA A 608 -11.94 -23.23 -83.07
N ILE A 609 -12.96 -22.36 -82.91
CA ILE A 609 -12.80 -20.90 -82.80
C ILE A 609 -12.29 -20.46 -81.42
N ILE A 610 -12.73 -21.10 -80.33
CA ILE A 610 -12.26 -20.78 -78.98
C ILE A 610 -10.84 -21.34 -78.77
N GLY A 611 -9.95 -20.53 -78.17
CA GLY A 611 -8.52 -20.82 -78.01
C GLY A 611 -7.70 -20.52 -79.25
N SER A 612 -8.32 -19.92 -80.26
CA SER A 612 -7.76 -19.65 -81.56
C SER A 612 -7.49 -18.15 -81.72
N SER A 613 -6.42 -17.76 -82.43
CA SER A 613 -6.02 -16.35 -82.51
C SER A 613 -6.94 -15.53 -83.42
N LEU A 614 -7.36 -14.35 -82.96
CA LEU A 614 -8.34 -13.44 -83.57
C LEU A 614 -7.89 -12.88 -84.93
N ASP A 615 -6.59 -12.81 -85.17
CA ASP A 615 -5.97 -12.23 -86.38
C ASP A 615 -6.12 -13.07 -87.66
N ARG A 616 -6.49 -14.36 -87.53
CA ARG A 616 -6.58 -15.31 -88.65
C ARG A 616 -7.57 -14.95 -89.76
N PHE A 617 -8.51 -14.04 -89.49
CA PHE A 617 -9.54 -13.61 -90.44
C PHE A 617 -9.07 -12.52 -91.42
N HIS A 618 -7.85 -12.02 -91.23
CA HIS A 618 -7.29 -10.92 -92.01
C HIS A 618 -6.22 -11.42 -92.99
N LYS A 619 -6.12 -10.79 -94.17
CA LYS A 619 -5.11 -11.14 -95.20
C LYS A 619 -3.66 -10.92 -94.72
N HIS A 620 -3.46 -10.07 -93.72
CA HIS A 620 -2.15 -9.75 -93.11
C HIS A 620 -2.23 -9.84 -91.56
N PRO A 621 -2.15 -11.04 -90.97
CA PRO A 621 -2.38 -11.25 -89.54
C PRO A 621 -1.41 -10.51 -88.61
N GLU A 622 -0.13 -10.37 -88.99
CA GLU A 622 0.87 -9.68 -88.16
C GLU A 622 0.57 -8.18 -88.00
N GLN A 623 -0.01 -7.55 -89.03
CA GLN A 623 -0.47 -6.16 -88.95
C GLN A 623 -1.69 -6.02 -88.04
N GLN A 624 -2.59 -7.00 -88.07
CA GLN A 624 -3.77 -7.00 -87.21
C GLN A 624 -3.38 -7.19 -85.74
N ARG A 625 -2.43 -8.09 -85.40
CA ARG A 625 -1.95 -8.21 -84.01
C ARG A 625 -1.35 -6.92 -83.49
N GLN A 626 -0.55 -6.25 -84.30
CA GLN A 626 0.09 -5.00 -83.91
C GLN A 626 -0.93 -3.87 -83.68
N LEU A 627 -2.03 -3.88 -84.44
CA LEU A 627 -3.18 -3.00 -84.23
C LEU A 627 -3.93 -3.36 -82.94
N LEU A 628 -4.23 -4.64 -82.73
CA LEU A 628 -4.93 -5.14 -81.54
C LEU A 628 -4.12 -4.92 -80.24
N ASP A 629 -2.79 -5.01 -80.28
CA ASP A 629 -1.91 -4.70 -79.15
C ASP A 629 -1.98 -3.22 -78.72
N GLN A 630 -2.32 -2.34 -79.67
CA GLN A 630 -2.37 -0.89 -79.50
C GLN A 630 -3.80 -0.36 -79.35
N LEU A 631 -4.78 -1.26 -79.24
CA LEU A 631 -6.20 -0.90 -79.20
C LEU A 631 -6.55 -0.26 -77.85
N THR A 632 -6.80 1.05 -77.85
CA THR A 632 -7.22 1.81 -76.66
C THR A 632 -8.69 2.23 -76.68
N THR A 633 -9.32 2.19 -77.86
CA THR A 633 -10.74 2.47 -78.08
C THR A 633 -11.33 1.49 -79.08
N THR A 634 -12.67 1.46 -79.21
CA THR A 634 -13.34 0.63 -80.21
C THR A 634 -12.85 0.93 -81.62
N ASP A 635 -12.07 0.02 -82.17
CA ASP A 635 -11.64 0.02 -83.55
C ASP A 635 -12.76 -0.58 -84.42
N ARG A 636 -13.22 0.19 -85.40
CA ARG A 636 -14.21 -0.28 -86.37
C ARG A 636 -13.51 -0.54 -87.68
N SER A 637 -13.42 -1.80 -88.05
CA SER A 637 -12.80 -2.22 -89.31
C SER A 637 -13.81 -2.97 -90.15
N ARG A 638 -13.80 -2.67 -91.45
CA ARG A 638 -14.61 -3.37 -92.43
C ARG A 638 -13.73 -4.39 -93.13
N ILE A 639 -14.18 -5.64 -93.14
CA ILE A 639 -13.42 -6.71 -93.81
C ILE A 639 -14.28 -7.43 -94.83
N ASP A 640 -13.64 -7.76 -95.95
CA ASP A 640 -14.23 -8.52 -97.03
C ASP A 640 -13.75 -9.97 -96.94
N ILE A 641 -14.67 -10.86 -96.57
CA ILE A 641 -14.41 -12.31 -96.55
C ILE A 641 -15.28 -12.94 -97.64
N GLY A 642 -14.66 -13.27 -98.77
CA GLY A 642 -15.37 -13.80 -99.93
C GLY A 642 -16.28 -12.75 -100.57
N SER A 643 -17.61 -12.98 -100.54
CA SER A 643 -18.64 -12.09 -101.11
C SER A 643 -19.47 -11.36 -100.06
N ARG A 644 -19.00 -11.27 -98.81
CA ARG A 644 -19.69 -10.63 -97.68
C ARG A 644 -18.85 -9.51 -97.09
N ILE A 645 -19.51 -8.40 -96.73
CA ILE A 645 -18.90 -7.23 -96.11
C ILE A 645 -19.30 -7.20 -94.65
N PHE A 646 -18.34 -7.43 -93.76
CA PHE A 646 -18.55 -7.38 -92.32
C PHE A 646 -17.97 -6.10 -91.75
N ASP A 647 -18.76 -5.39 -90.95
CA ASP A 647 -18.25 -4.41 -90.01
C ASP A 647 -17.92 -5.13 -88.70
N LEU A 648 -16.69 -4.93 -88.25
CA LEU A 648 -16.17 -5.41 -86.99
C LEU A 648 -15.98 -4.21 -86.09
N ALA A 649 -16.63 -4.19 -84.93
CA ALA A 649 -16.36 -3.22 -83.89
C ALA A 649 -15.60 -3.92 -82.76
N THR A 650 -14.28 -3.80 -82.78
CA THR A 650 -13.38 -4.37 -81.79
C THR A 650 -13.12 -3.34 -80.70
N SER A 651 -13.71 -3.53 -79.53
CA SER A 651 -13.51 -2.68 -78.35
C SER A 651 -12.47 -3.29 -77.43
N PRO A 652 -11.50 -2.52 -76.90
CA PRO A 652 -10.62 -3.02 -75.88
C PRO A 652 -11.41 -3.16 -74.58
N VAL A 653 -11.27 -4.31 -73.94
CA VAL A 653 -11.85 -4.53 -72.61
C VAL A 653 -10.82 -3.99 -71.63
N MET A 654 -11.15 -2.87 -70.99
CA MET A 654 -10.32 -2.26 -69.95
C MET A 654 -10.82 -2.71 -68.57
N ASP A 655 -9.91 -2.84 -67.62
CA ASP A 655 -10.31 -2.89 -66.21
C ASP A 655 -10.61 -1.48 -65.67
N ASP A 656 -11.04 -1.39 -64.41
CA ASP A 656 -11.40 -0.14 -63.72
C ASP A 656 -10.21 0.84 -63.56
N GLU A 657 -8.99 0.38 -63.88
CA GLU A 657 -7.73 1.10 -63.79
C GLU A 657 -7.23 1.56 -65.16
N GLY A 658 -7.96 1.24 -66.24
CA GLY A 658 -7.67 1.64 -67.61
C GLY A 658 -6.64 0.78 -68.32
N GLU A 659 -6.21 -0.33 -67.70
CA GLU A 659 -5.27 -1.28 -68.29
C GLU A 659 -6.01 -2.29 -69.19
N ARG A 660 -5.47 -2.54 -70.38
CA ARG A 660 -6.12 -3.40 -71.39
C ARG A 660 -6.09 -4.86 -70.97
N GLN A 661 -7.25 -5.45 -70.74
CA GLN A 661 -7.42 -6.87 -70.38
C GLN A 661 -7.62 -7.78 -71.59
N GLY A 662 -7.99 -7.21 -72.74
CA GLY A 662 -8.22 -7.96 -73.98
C GLY A 662 -9.04 -7.15 -74.97
N SER A 663 -9.80 -7.81 -75.84
CA SER A 663 -10.69 -7.10 -76.79
C SER A 663 -11.98 -7.86 -77.09
N ALA A 664 -13.11 -7.16 -77.06
CA ALA A 664 -14.44 -7.60 -77.43
C ALA A 664 -14.77 -7.14 -78.86
N THR A 665 -14.92 -8.07 -79.80
CA THR A 665 -15.26 -7.82 -81.21
C THR A 665 -16.73 -8.13 -81.47
N GLU A 666 -17.50 -7.13 -81.89
CA GLU A 666 -18.85 -7.30 -82.45
C GLU A 666 -18.79 -7.41 -83.97
N TRP A 667 -19.50 -8.37 -84.55
CA TRP A 667 -19.56 -8.60 -86.00
C TRP A 667 -20.96 -8.27 -86.55
N SER A 668 -21.03 -7.51 -87.65
CA SER A 668 -22.27 -7.13 -88.34
C SER A 668 -22.13 -7.24 -89.87
N ASP A 669 -23.06 -7.91 -90.55
CA ASP A 669 -23.13 -7.92 -92.03
C ASP A 669 -23.86 -6.66 -92.50
N VAL A 670 -23.15 -5.71 -93.10
CA VAL A 670 -23.64 -4.34 -93.42
C VAL A 670 -23.82 -4.10 -94.92
N THR A 671 -23.91 -5.17 -95.71
CA THR A 671 -23.89 -5.12 -97.18
C THR A 671 -24.92 -4.16 -97.81
N GLU A 672 -26.04 -3.85 -97.13
CA GLU A 672 -27.08 -2.92 -97.63
C GLU A 672 -26.98 -1.46 -97.10
N GLN A 673 -26.17 -1.18 -96.06
CA GLN A 673 -26.22 0.09 -95.29
C GLN A 673 -25.30 1.19 -95.84
N VAL A 674 -24.27 0.81 -96.61
CA VAL A 674 -23.21 1.70 -97.12
C VAL A 674 -23.71 2.69 -98.20
N GLN A 675 -24.98 2.62 -98.62
CA GLN A 675 -25.57 3.55 -99.61
C GLN A 675 -26.16 4.86 -99.04
N VAL A 676 -26.17 5.08 -97.71
CA VAL A 676 -26.88 6.23 -97.08
C VAL A 676 -25.97 7.26 -96.36
N GLU A 677 -24.69 6.96 -96.11
CA GLU A 677 -23.84 7.73 -95.17
C GLU A 677 -23.26 9.08 -95.67
N GLU A 678 -23.30 9.42 -96.96
CA GLU A 678 -22.51 10.56 -97.48
C GLU A 678 -23.03 11.98 -97.15
N GLU A 679 -24.21 12.16 -96.53
CA GLU A 679 -24.82 13.50 -96.35
C GLU A 679 -24.88 14.04 -94.89
N VAL A 680 -24.51 13.26 -93.85
CA VAL A 680 -24.62 13.68 -92.42
C VAL A 680 -23.28 14.10 -91.78
N ALA A 681 -22.15 13.78 -92.41
CA ALA A 681 -20.81 13.89 -91.81
C ALA A 681 -20.39 15.33 -91.40
N ALA A 682 -20.82 16.36 -92.13
CA ALA A 682 -20.26 17.70 -91.99
C ALA A 682 -20.61 18.46 -90.70
N VAL A 683 -21.68 18.11 -89.98
CA VAL A 683 -22.12 18.85 -88.76
C VAL A 683 -21.62 18.20 -87.47
N VAL A 684 -21.47 16.87 -87.47
CA VAL A 684 -20.97 16.12 -86.32
C VAL A 684 -19.49 16.45 -86.07
N GLU A 685 -18.71 16.70 -87.13
CA GLU A 685 -17.28 16.99 -87.04
C GLU A 685 -16.99 18.30 -86.29
N GLY A 686 -17.82 19.34 -86.43
CA GLY A 686 -17.70 20.60 -85.67
C GLY A 686 -17.98 20.42 -84.17
N VAL A 687 -18.96 19.59 -83.80
CA VAL A 687 -19.28 19.28 -82.39
C VAL A 687 -18.19 18.41 -81.74
N VAL A 688 -17.59 17.47 -82.49
CA VAL A 688 -16.48 16.63 -82.03
C VAL A 688 -15.21 17.47 -81.78
N GLN A 689 -15.00 18.56 -82.52
CA GLN A 689 -13.88 19.49 -82.31
C GLN A 689 -14.14 20.57 -81.23
N GLY A 690 -15.29 20.54 -80.57
CA GLY A 690 -15.63 21.47 -79.49
C GLY A 690 -16.19 22.82 -79.94
N GLU A 691 -16.49 23.00 -81.24
CA GLU A 691 -17.10 24.22 -81.78
C GLU A 691 -18.63 24.18 -81.63
N LEU A 692 -19.13 24.37 -80.41
CA LEU A 692 -20.55 24.21 -80.06
C LEU A 692 -21.48 25.37 -80.51
N GLN A 693 -21.00 26.28 -81.37
CA GLN A 693 -21.80 27.40 -81.89
C GLN A 693 -22.31 27.20 -83.33
N GLN A 694 -21.95 26.09 -83.99
CA GLN A 694 -22.43 25.78 -85.33
C GLN A 694 -23.88 25.29 -85.31
N HIS A 695 -24.70 25.73 -86.28
CA HIS A 695 -26.10 25.31 -86.41
C HIS A 695 -26.44 24.91 -87.86
N ILE A 696 -27.30 23.92 -88.00
CA ILE A 696 -27.87 23.47 -89.27
C ILE A 696 -28.93 24.47 -89.70
N ASP A 697 -28.82 24.98 -90.93
CA ASP A 697 -29.84 25.79 -91.57
C ASP A 697 -31.05 24.92 -91.97
N LEU A 698 -32.25 25.36 -91.59
CA LEU A 698 -33.50 24.62 -91.68
C LEU A 698 -34.46 25.15 -92.75
N GLU A 699 -34.15 26.26 -93.42
CA GLU A 699 -35.09 26.95 -94.33
C GLU A 699 -35.55 26.11 -95.53
N ASP A 700 -34.70 25.22 -96.04
CA ASP A 700 -34.90 24.42 -97.25
C ASP A 700 -35.24 22.93 -96.98
N LYS A 701 -35.39 22.54 -95.70
CA LYS A 701 -35.53 21.12 -95.30
C LYS A 701 -36.95 20.77 -94.86
N HIS A 702 -37.41 19.56 -95.22
CA HIS A 702 -38.75 19.06 -94.91
C HIS A 702 -38.72 17.60 -94.41
N GLY A 703 -39.79 17.19 -93.72
CA GLY A 703 -39.95 15.83 -93.21
C GLY A 703 -38.83 15.42 -92.26
N PHE A 704 -38.27 14.23 -92.47
CA PHE A 704 -37.21 13.65 -91.63
C PHE A 704 -35.98 14.57 -91.48
N MET A 705 -35.53 15.23 -92.56
CA MET A 705 -34.32 16.07 -92.55
C MET A 705 -34.46 17.33 -91.68
N ARG A 706 -35.65 17.95 -91.62
CA ARG A 706 -35.89 19.12 -90.76
C ARG A 706 -35.92 18.74 -89.28
N ASN A 707 -36.50 17.58 -88.97
CA ASN A 707 -36.55 17.05 -87.60
C ASN A 707 -35.14 16.69 -87.10
N LEU A 708 -34.32 16.08 -87.98
CA LEU A 708 -32.92 15.79 -87.69
C LEU A 708 -32.11 17.08 -87.43
N GLY A 709 -32.24 18.09 -88.31
CA GLY A 709 -31.55 19.37 -88.13
C GLY A 709 -31.95 20.13 -86.87
N THR A 710 -33.24 20.14 -86.53
CA THR A 710 -33.75 20.76 -85.28
C THR A 710 -33.24 20.03 -84.04
N GLY A 711 -33.21 18.70 -84.07
CA GLY A 711 -32.70 17.87 -82.98
C GLY A 711 -31.20 18.10 -82.73
N ILE A 712 -30.41 18.20 -83.80
CA ILE A 712 -28.96 18.48 -83.71
C ILE A 712 -28.72 19.86 -83.11
N ASN A 713 -29.37 20.92 -83.59
CA ASN A 713 -29.18 22.28 -83.05
C ASN A 713 -29.51 22.38 -81.54
N LYS A 714 -30.61 21.74 -81.11
CA LYS A 714 -31.02 21.71 -79.70
C LYS A 714 -30.00 20.96 -78.84
N LEU A 715 -29.46 19.86 -79.35
CA LEU A 715 -28.44 19.07 -78.66
C LEU A 715 -27.15 19.88 -78.48
N THR A 716 -26.70 20.57 -79.52
CA THR A 716 -25.48 21.40 -79.45
C THR A 716 -25.61 22.53 -78.41
N GLN A 717 -26.77 23.20 -78.35
CA GLN A 717 -27.02 24.27 -77.38
C GLN A 717 -26.96 23.77 -75.93
N VAL A 718 -27.63 22.66 -75.61
CA VAL A 718 -27.66 22.11 -74.24
C VAL A 718 -26.25 21.69 -73.79
N VAL A 719 -25.48 21.07 -74.70
CA VAL A 719 -24.10 20.67 -74.41
C VAL A 719 -23.21 21.91 -74.16
N ALA A 720 -23.38 22.99 -74.94
CA ALA A 720 -22.60 24.23 -74.78
C ALA A 720 -22.85 24.91 -73.43
N GLU A 721 -24.11 25.06 -73.03
CA GLU A 721 -24.49 25.70 -71.77
C GLU A 721 -23.99 24.90 -70.56
N SER A 722 -24.19 23.57 -70.55
CA SER A 722 -23.73 22.71 -69.45
C SER A 722 -22.21 22.64 -69.31
N VAL A 723 -21.46 22.61 -70.43
CA VAL A 723 -19.99 22.62 -70.39
C VAL A 723 -19.45 23.95 -69.87
N SER A 724 -20.05 25.08 -70.29
CA SER A 724 -19.63 26.41 -69.82
C SER A 724 -19.90 26.65 -68.34
N GLU A 725 -21.02 26.16 -67.80
CA GLU A 725 -21.29 26.24 -66.35
C GLU A 725 -20.30 25.39 -65.55
N MET A 726 -20.03 24.16 -66.02
CA MET A 726 -19.08 23.23 -65.42
C MET A 726 -17.66 23.82 -65.38
N GLU A 727 -17.22 24.43 -66.50
CA GLU A 727 -15.96 25.17 -66.59
C GLU A 727 -15.91 26.30 -65.54
N GLY A 728 -17.00 27.04 -65.37
CA GLY A 728 -17.08 28.12 -64.38
C GLY A 728 -16.88 27.65 -62.93
N VAL A 729 -17.50 26.53 -62.53
CA VAL A 729 -17.36 26.01 -61.15
C VAL A 729 -16.02 25.33 -60.93
N LEU A 730 -15.50 24.60 -61.93
CA LEU A 730 -14.15 24.03 -61.85
C LEU A 730 -13.06 25.12 -61.85
N GLY A 731 -13.28 26.22 -62.57
CA GLY A 731 -12.43 27.41 -62.50
C GLY A 731 -12.40 28.02 -61.10
N SER A 732 -13.58 28.28 -60.50
CA SER A 732 -13.67 28.76 -59.11
C SER A 732 -13.00 27.79 -58.13
N LEU A 733 -13.20 26.48 -58.28
CA LEU A 733 -12.56 25.45 -57.45
C LEU A 733 -11.02 25.48 -57.57
N SER A 734 -10.50 25.68 -58.79
CA SER A 734 -9.06 25.82 -59.05
C SER A 734 -8.46 27.08 -58.44
N ASP A 735 -9.25 28.15 -58.35
CA ASP A 735 -8.85 29.41 -57.72
C ASP A 735 -8.99 29.37 -56.18
N GLY A 736 -9.43 28.23 -55.61
CA GLY A 736 -9.65 28.07 -54.18
C GLY A 736 -10.99 28.63 -53.69
N ASP A 737 -11.85 29.10 -54.58
CA ASP A 737 -13.20 29.56 -54.25
C ASP A 737 -14.17 28.38 -54.11
N LEU A 738 -14.43 28.01 -52.84
CA LEU A 738 -15.35 26.93 -52.48
C LEU A 738 -16.78 27.43 -52.27
N THR A 739 -17.12 28.66 -52.67
CA THR A 739 -18.46 29.24 -52.50
C THR A 739 -19.42 28.93 -53.65
N ARG A 740 -18.88 28.77 -54.87
CA ARG A 740 -19.68 28.61 -56.09
C ARG A 740 -20.20 27.18 -56.27
N LYS A 741 -21.46 27.05 -56.70
CA LYS A 741 -22.12 25.78 -57.00
C LYS A 741 -22.84 25.83 -58.35
N LEU A 742 -23.02 24.67 -58.96
CA LEU A 742 -23.84 24.50 -60.18
C LEU A 742 -25.33 24.46 -59.85
N SER A 743 -26.15 24.90 -60.80
CA SER A 743 -27.61 24.86 -60.70
C SER A 743 -28.13 23.42 -60.71
N GLU A 744 -29.11 23.12 -59.85
CA GLU A 744 -29.74 21.79 -59.76
C GLU A 744 -30.88 21.59 -60.77
N GLU A 745 -31.14 22.55 -61.67
CA GLU A 745 -32.24 22.48 -62.64
C GLU A 745 -31.96 21.53 -63.83
N SER A 746 -30.72 21.03 -63.97
CA SER A 746 -30.34 20.11 -65.04
C SER A 746 -30.75 18.66 -64.76
N GLU A 747 -31.45 18.02 -65.69
CA GLU A 747 -31.85 16.60 -65.58
C GLU A 747 -30.87 15.66 -66.31
N GLY A 748 -30.91 14.36 -65.99
CA GLY A 748 -30.13 13.34 -66.70
C GLY A 748 -28.63 13.34 -66.38
N ALA A 749 -27.76 13.20 -67.39
CA ALA A 749 -26.32 13.06 -67.19
C ALA A 749 -25.65 14.36 -66.69
N PHE A 750 -26.08 15.52 -67.18
CA PHE A 750 -25.55 16.82 -66.77
C PHE A 750 -25.96 17.18 -65.33
N GLY A 751 -27.18 16.83 -64.90
CA GLY A 751 -27.59 16.95 -63.50
C GLY A 751 -26.71 16.13 -62.54
N ARG A 752 -26.41 14.87 -62.90
CA ARG A 752 -25.51 14.03 -62.09
C ARG A 752 -24.08 14.58 -62.01
N LEU A 753 -23.59 15.21 -63.10
CA LEU A 753 -22.30 15.91 -63.10
C LEU A 753 -22.33 17.14 -62.20
N ALA A 754 -23.41 17.93 -62.24
CA ALA A 754 -23.59 19.08 -61.37
C ALA A 754 -23.62 18.67 -59.88
N GLU A 755 -24.39 17.64 -59.53
CA GLU A 755 -24.40 17.08 -58.17
C GLU A 755 -23.03 16.58 -57.74
N ALA A 756 -22.31 15.85 -58.61
CA ALA A 756 -21.00 15.33 -58.29
C ALA A 756 -20.00 16.45 -58.00
N ALA A 757 -19.98 17.51 -58.81
CA ALA A 757 -19.13 18.67 -58.56
C ALA A 757 -19.53 19.43 -57.30
N ASN A 758 -20.82 19.64 -57.04
CA ASN A 758 -21.28 20.27 -55.81
C ASN A 758 -20.89 19.46 -54.57
N ARG A 759 -20.99 18.12 -54.61
CA ARG A 759 -20.53 17.23 -53.53
C ARG A 759 -19.02 17.34 -53.30
N THR A 760 -18.23 17.47 -54.36
CA THR A 760 -16.78 17.69 -54.26
C THR A 760 -16.47 19.02 -53.59
N VAL A 761 -17.14 20.11 -54.00
CA VAL A 761 -17.02 21.43 -53.36
C VAL A 761 -17.36 21.35 -51.87
N ASP A 762 -18.46 20.67 -51.50
CA ASP A 762 -18.86 20.52 -50.10
C ASP A 762 -17.88 19.68 -49.28
N LYS A 763 -17.33 18.59 -49.85
CA LYS A 763 -16.34 17.76 -49.14
C LYS A 763 -15.02 18.48 -48.91
N LEU A 764 -14.55 19.23 -49.90
CA LEU A 764 -13.36 20.08 -49.76
C LEU A 764 -13.61 21.20 -48.74
N ARG A 765 -14.78 21.82 -48.76
CA ARG A 765 -15.18 22.85 -47.80
C ARG A 765 -15.14 22.32 -46.36
N ASN A 766 -15.76 21.18 -46.09
CA ASN A 766 -15.78 20.59 -44.75
C ASN A 766 -14.37 20.21 -44.28
N MET A 767 -13.55 19.64 -45.17
CA MET A 767 -12.16 19.30 -44.86
C MET A 767 -11.34 20.54 -44.50
N VAL A 768 -11.50 21.64 -45.25
CA VAL A 768 -10.85 22.93 -44.95
C VAL A 768 -11.30 23.48 -43.59
N GLN A 769 -12.59 23.39 -43.27
CA GLN A 769 -13.14 23.82 -41.97
C GLN A 769 -12.65 22.97 -40.78
N GLU A 770 -12.53 21.65 -40.97
CA GLU A 770 -12.01 20.73 -39.94
C GLU A 770 -10.52 20.98 -39.69
N ILE A 771 -9.74 21.24 -40.75
CA ILE A 771 -8.32 21.61 -40.64
C ILE A 771 -8.16 22.94 -39.89
N GLN A 772 -8.99 23.95 -40.21
CA GLN A 772 -8.97 25.24 -39.52
C GLN A 772 -9.28 25.08 -38.03
N SER A 773 -10.36 24.35 -37.69
CA SER A 773 -10.76 24.11 -36.30
C SER A 773 -9.69 23.32 -35.51
N SER A 774 -9.04 22.36 -36.16
CA SER A 774 -7.96 21.57 -35.56
C SER A 774 -6.71 22.41 -35.32
N ALA A 775 -6.34 23.28 -36.26
CA ALA A 775 -5.20 24.17 -36.12
C ALA A 775 -5.42 25.21 -34.99
N ASP A 776 -6.64 25.72 -34.83
CA ASP A 776 -7.00 26.60 -33.72
C ASP A 776 -6.90 25.88 -32.36
N ALA A 777 -7.38 24.63 -32.28
CA ALA A 777 -7.27 23.83 -31.07
C ALA A 777 -5.80 23.50 -30.71
N ILE A 778 -4.94 23.26 -31.70
CA ILE A 778 -3.50 23.07 -31.51
C ILE A 778 -2.88 24.36 -30.98
N THR A 779 -3.16 25.51 -31.60
CA THR A 779 -2.66 26.84 -31.18
C THR A 779 -3.05 27.17 -29.73
N GLN A 780 -4.30 26.85 -29.34
CA GLN A 780 -4.73 27.02 -27.95
C GLN A 780 -3.94 26.10 -27.00
N SER A 781 -3.81 24.82 -27.34
CA SER A 781 -3.12 23.82 -26.52
C SER A 781 -1.63 24.13 -26.37
N THR A 782 -0.96 24.58 -27.44
CA THR A 782 0.45 24.97 -27.41
C THR A 782 0.69 26.20 -26.56
N SER A 783 -0.24 27.18 -26.57
CA SER A 783 -0.21 28.34 -25.69
C SER A 783 -0.34 27.95 -24.21
N GLU A 784 -1.23 27.01 -23.89
CA GLU A 784 -1.38 26.47 -22.53
C GLU A 784 -0.11 25.72 -22.08
N ILE A 785 0.51 24.92 -22.96
CA ILE A 785 1.76 24.21 -22.67
C ILE A 785 2.93 25.19 -22.50
N ALA A 786 3.04 26.22 -23.35
CA ALA A 786 4.10 27.23 -23.25
C ALA A 786 4.01 28.02 -21.92
N SER A 787 2.79 28.37 -21.50
CA SER A 787 2.53 28.99 -20.20
C SER A 787 2.90 28.05 -19.04
N GLY A 788 2.48 26.78 -19.11
CA GLY A 788 2.82 25.76 -18.12
C GLY A 788 4.32 25.50 -18.01
N SER A 789 5.04 25.52 -19.14
CA SER A 789 6.49 25.40 -19.16
C SER A 789 7.16 26.61 -18.50
N THR A 790 6.73 27.83 -18.82
CA THR A 790 7.27 29.05 -18.18
C THR A 790 7.13 29.01 -16.66
N GLU A 791 5.98 28.54 -16.16
CA GLU A 791 5.77 28.36 -14.72
C GLU A 791 6.65 27.25 -14.12
N MET A 792 6.89 26.17 -14.87
CA MET A 792 7.82 25.11 -14.45
C MET A 792 9.26 25.63 -14.34
N SER A 793 9.74 26.42 -15.31
CA SER A 793 11.06 27.07 -15.26
C SER A 793 11.19 27.94 -14.01
N ARG A 794 10.20 28.80 -13.74
CA ARG A 794 10.18 29.68 -12.56
C ARG A 794 10.22 28.88 -11.24
N ARG A 795 9.51 27.75 -11.19
CA ARG A 795 9.54 26.85 -10.03
C ARG A 795 10.88 26.16 -9.87
N ALA A 796 11.51 25.71 -10.96
CA ALA A 796 12.84 25.12 -10.94
C ALA A 796 13.88 26.14 -10.44
N GLU A 797 13.84 27.39 -10.88
CA GLU A 797 14.70 28.47 -10.37
C GLU A 797 14.50 28.72 -8.86
N THR A 798 13.25 28.78 -8.42
CA THR A 798 12.93 28.97 -6.98
C THR A 798 13.43 27.79 -6.15
N GLN A 799 13.29 26.58 -6.68
CA GLN A 799 13.73 25.35 -6.03
C GLN A 799 15.25 25.27 -5.98
N ALA A 800 15.97 25.68 -7.04
CA ALA A 800 17.42 25.77 -7.06
C ALA A 800 17.92 26.73 -5.98
N SER A 801 17.33 27.92 -5.86
CA SER A 801 17.69 28.87 -4.79
C SER A 801 17.44 28.30 -3.39
N SER A 802 16.36 27.55 -3.19
CA SER A 802 16.07 26.90 -1.90
C SER A 802 17.06 25.76 -1.59
N LEU A 803 17.51 25.05 -2.63
CA LEU A 803 18.54 24.01 -2.50
C LEU A 803 19.91 24.60 -2.20
N GLU A 804 20.28 25.74 -2.77
CA GLU A 804 21.51 26.47 -2.42
C GLU A 804 21.52 26.88 -0.94
N GLU A 805 20.42 27.43 -0.44
CA GLU A 805 20.30 27.81 0.98
C GLU A 805 20.35 26.59 1.91
N THR A 806 19.72 25.49 1.48
CA THR A 806 19.76 24.21 2.20
C THR A 806 21.18 23.65 2.23
N ALA A 807 21.88 23.67 1.09
CA ALA A 807 23.26 23.19 0.99
C ALA A 807 24.21 24.01 1.87
N ALA A 808 24.10 25.34 1.85
CA ALA A 808 24.88 26.22 2.71
C ALA A 808 24.62 25.95 4.21
N SER A 809 23.35 25.75 4.58
CA SER A 809 22.97 25.39 5.95
C SER A 809 23.53 24.02 6.35
N MET A 810 23.56 23.06 5.42
CA MET A 810 24.11 21.73 5.64
C MET A 810 25.64 21.76 5.81
N GLU A 811 26.36 22.60 5.07
CA GLU A 811 27.80 22.83 5.28
C GLU A 811 28.08 23.44 6.67
N GLU A 812 27.31 24.45 7.06
CA GLU A 812 27.44 25.08 8.38
C GLU A 812 27.14 24.09 9.52
N LEU A 813 26.08 23.29 9.38
CA LEU A 813 25.73 22.24 10.33
C LEU A 813 26.81 21.15 10.41
N THR A 814 27.37 20.74 9.26
CA THR A 814 28.48 19.78 9.21
C THR A 814 29.67 20.31 9.99
N GLY A 815 30.04 21.57 9.77
CA GLY A 815 31.13 22.22 10.49
C GLY A 815 30.87 22.29 11.99
N THR A 816 29.66 22.64 12.40
CA THR A 816 29.26 22.76 13.81
C THR A 816 29.27 21.40 14.52
N VAL A 817 28.77 20.35 13.87
CA VAL A 817 28.75 18.99 14.42
C VAL A 817 30.17 18.44 14.55
N GLN A 818 31.03 18.66 13.55
CA GLN A 818 32.44 18.29 13.62
C GLN A 818 33.15 19.02 14.77
N GLN A 819 32.90 20.34 14.91
CA GLN A 819 33.45 21.14 16.01
C GLN A 819 32.94 20.66 17.37
N ASN A 820 31.67 20.22 17.48
CA ASN A 820 31.12 19.65 18.71
C ASN A 820 31.78 18.33 19.07
N ALA A 821 32.04 17.45 18.10
CA ALA A 821 32.76 16.20 18.33
C ALA A 821 34.20 16.46 18.84
N GLU A 822 34.89 17.43 18.26
CA GLU A 822 36.23 17.85 18.70
C GLU A 822 36.20 18.47 20.10
N ASN A 823 35.25 19.38 20.37
CA ASN A 823 35.08 19.99 21.68
C ASN A 823 34.74 18.95 22.76
N ALA A 824 33.92 17.96 22.43
CA ALA A 824 33.63 16.84 23.32
C ALA A 824 34.90 16.01 23.59
N SER A 825 35.70 15.72 22.57
CA SER A 825 36.98 15.03 22.76
C SER A 825 37.92 15.79 23.72
N VAL A 826 38.03 17.11 23.55
CA VAL A 826 38.83 17.99 24.43
C VAL A 826 38.26 18.02 25.85
N ALA A 827 36.95 18.16 26.01
CA ALA A 827 36.29 18.15 27.32
C ALA A 827 36.48 16.82 28.06
N ASN A 828 36.47 15.69 27.35
CA ASN A 828 36.75 14.37 27.92
C ASN A 828 38.21 14.28 28.42
N GLN A 829 39.17 14.80 27.66
CA GLN A 829 40.57 14.85 28.10
C GLN A 829 40.74 15.73 29.35
N LEU A 830 40.06 16.88 29.42
CA LEU A 830 40.05 17.73 30.60
C LEU A 830 39.41 17.04 31.80
N ALA A 831 38.34 16.26 31.58
CA ALA A 831 37.69 15.49 32.63
C ALA A 831 38.63 14.41 33.22
N ILE A 832 39.35 13.69 32.35
CA ILE A 832 40.37 12.70 32.75
C ILE A 832 41.52 13.38 33.51
N ALA A 833 42.03 14.51 33.02
CA ALA A 833 43.10 15.25 33.67
C ALA A 833 42.66 15.79 35.05
N GLY A 834 41.45 16.35 35.14
CA GLY A 834 40.86 16.81 36.40
C GLY A 834 40.66 15.70 37.41
N ARG A 835 40.25 14.50 36.95
CA ARG A 835 40.19 13.30 37.79
C ARG A 835 41.56 12.93 38.35
N GLY A 836 42.60 12.93 37.52
CA GLY A 836 43.96 12.64 37.96
C GLY A 836 44.49 13.62 39.01
N VAL A 837 44.15 14.91 38.90
CA VAL A 837 44.47 15.91 39.93
C VAL A 837 43.69 15.65 41.22
N GLY A 838 42.42 15.26 41.12
CA GLY A 838 41.61 14.86 42.28
C GLY A 838 42.18 13.64 43.00
N GLU A 839 42.62 12.62 42.26
CA GLU A 839 43.25 11.41 42.81
C GLU A 839 44.55 11.74 43.57
N GLN A 840 45.40 12.60 43.01
CA GLN A 840 46.60 13.10 43.69
C GLN A 840 46.25 13.91 44.95
N GLY A 841 45.21 14.74 44.89
CA GLY A 841 44.72 15.49 46.04
C GLY A 841 44.20 14.59 47.16
N SER A 842 43.50 13.52 46.81
CA SER A 842 43.03 12.49 47.74
C SER A 842 44.20 11.80 48.45
N GLU A 843 45.27 11.46 47.72
CA GLU A 843 46.50 10.87 48.30
C GLU A 843 47.15 11.80 49.33
N VAL A 844 47.27 13.10 49.03
CA VAL A 844 47.83 14.11 49.96
C VAL A 844 46.95 14.24 51.21
N VAL A 845 45.63 14.19 51.07
CA VAL A 845 44.70 14.20 52.20
C VAL A 845 44.90 12.96 53.07
N THR A 846 44.98 11.77 52.49
CA THR A 846 45.27 10.53 53.23
C THR A 846 46.58 10.60 54.02
N GLN A 847 47.65 11.11 53.41
CA GLN A 847 48.94 11.33 54.10
C GLN A 847 48.81 12.35 55.24
N THR A 848 47.97 13.38 55.07
CA THR A 848 47.73 14.40 56.10
C THR A 848 46.95 13.85 57.28
N VAL A 849 45.94 12.99 57.06
CA VAL A 849 45.21 12.28 58.13
C VAL A 849 46.17 11.40 58.93
N GLN A 850 47.04 10.65 58.24
CA GLN A 850 48.05 9.82 58.89
C GLN A 850 49.00 10.66 59.77
N ALA A 851 49.46 11.81 59.29
CA ALA A 851 50.30 12.70 60.08
C ALA A 851 49.57 13.27 61.32
N MET A 852 48.28 13.59 61.20
CA MET A 852 47.46 14.05 62.34
C MET A 852 47.28 12.95 63.40
N GLU A 853 47.13 11.70 62.96
CA GLU A 853 47.06 10.53 63.84
C GLU A 853 48.38 10.33 64.60
N GLU A 854 49.53 10.44 63.92
CA GLU A 854 50.86 10.38 64.58
C GLU A 854 51.05 11.51 65.61
N ILE A 855 50.57 12.73 65.32
CA ILE A 855 50.60 13.87 66.25
C ILE A 855 49.70 13.62 67.46
N SER A 856 48.50 13.05 67.25
CA SER A 856 47.57 12.68 68.31
C SER A 856 48.22 11.67 69.26
N GLN A 857 48.81 10.62 68.71
CA GLN A 857 49.52 9.60 69.49
C GLN A 857 50.72 10.17 70.26
N SER A 858 51.48 11.09 69.66
CA SER A 858 52.58 11.78 70.34
C SER A 858 52.07 12.67 71.49
N SER A 859 50.95 13.35 71.30
CA SER A 859 50.32 14.21 72.32
C SER A 859 49.83 13.38 73.52
N SER A 860 49.19 12.24 73.25
CA SER A 860 48.77 11.29 74.30
C SER A 860 49.95 10.74 75.10
N LYS A 861 51.06 10.40 74.43
CA LYS A 861 52.31 9.99 75.11
C LYS A 861 52.86 11.10 76.02
N ILE A 862 52.82 12.36 75.58
CA ILE A 862 53.23 13.49 76.41
C ILE A 862 52.29 13.66 77.60
N ALA A 863 50.96 13.54 77.41
CA ALA A 863 49.97 13.61 78.48
C ALA A 863 50.26 12.57 79.59
N ASN A 864 50.62 11.35 79.21
CA ASN A 864 50.99 10.28 80.14
C ASN A 864 52.27 10.64 80.93
N ILE A 865 53.30 11.17 80.27
CA ILE A 865 54.54 11.60 80.94
C ILE A 865 54.26 12.73 81.94
N ILE A 866 53.42 13.70 81.56
CA ILE A 866 53.02 14.80 82.44
C ILE A 866 52.22 14.28 83.64
N GLY A 867 51.38 13.26 83.46
CA GLY A 867 50.71 12.56 84.55
C GLY A 867 51.69 11.95 85.56
N VAL A 868 52.76 11.31 85.08
CA VAL A 868 53.83 10.78 85.95
C VAL A 868 54.58 11.90 86.67
N ILE A 869 54.84 13.05 86.00
CA ILE A 869 55.51 14.20 86.63
C ILE A 869 54.65 14.81 87.73
N ASP A 870 53.33 14.90 87.53
CA ASP A 870 52.37 15.36 88.56
C ASP A 870 52.35 14.40 89.76
N GLU A 871 52.38 13.08 89.52
CA GLU A 871 52.49 12.08 90.57
C GLU A 871 53.81 12.20 91.36
N ILE A 872 54.94 12.40 90.67
CA ILE A 872 56.24 12.64 91.31
C ILE A 872 56.21 13.92 92.15
N ALA A 873 55.59 15.00 91.64
CA ALA A 873 55.44 16.24 92.37
C ALA A 873 54.58 16.04 93.63
N PHE A 874 53.50 15.28 93.54
CA PHE A 874 52.66 14.93 94.69
C PHE A 874 53.43 14.10 95.74
N GLN A 875 54.14 13.06 95.32
CA GLN A 875 54.98 12.25 96.21
C GLN A 875 56.10 13.07 96.87
N THR A 876 56.73 13.98 96.13
CA THR A 876 57.77 14.89 96.63
C THR A 876 57.21 15.86 97.67
N ASN A 877 55.99 16.38 97.46
CA ASN A 877 55.28 17.22 98.41
C ASN A 877 54.96 16.46 99.72
N LEU A 878 54.57 15.18 99.64
CA LEU A 878 54.35 14.32 100.82
C LEU A 878 55.66 14.02 101.58
N LEU A 879 56.75 13.72 100.86
CA LEU A 879 58.08 13.52 101.45
C LEU A 879 58.58 14.78 102.16
N ALA A 880 58.39 15.95 101.54
CA ALA A 880 58.75 17.24 102.10
C ALA A 880 57.90 17.61 103.34
N LEU A 881 56.62 17.21 103.36
CA LEU A 881 55.76 17.33 104.52
C LEU A 881 56.27 16.46 105.68
N ASN A 882 56.59 15.18 105.41
CA ASN A 882 57.16 14.26 106.40
C ASN A 882 58.49 14.77 106.95
N ALA A 883 59.37 15.31 106.08
CA ALA A 883 60.63 15.91 106.48
C ALA A 883 60.44 17.19 107.31
N SER A 884 59.46 18.04 106.98
CA SER A 884 59.09 19.22 107.77
C SER A 884 58.60 18.84 109.18
N VAL A 885 57.82 17.75 109.29
CA VAL A 885 57.33 17.23 110.58
C VAL A 885 58.48 16.70 111.43
N GLU A 886 59.40 15.92 110.85
CA GLU A 886 60.54 15.36 111.58
C GLU A 886 61.55 16.44 111.98
N ALA A 887 61.72 17.48 111.14
CA ALA A 887 62.51 18.66 111.46
C ALA A 887 61.90 19.47 112.63
N ALA A 888 60.58 19.60 112.69
CA ALA A 888 59.88 20.21 113.83
C ALA A 888 60.03 19.37 115.11
N ARG A 889 60.05 18.04 114.98
CA ARG A 889 60.27 17.07 116.07
C ARG A 889 61.68 17.17 116.69
N ALA A 890 62.68 17.54 115.87
CA ALA A 890 64.08 17.70 116.28
C ALA A 890 64.42 19.05 116.96
N GLY A 891 63.47 19.99 117.06
CA GLY A 891 63.65 21.28 117.75
C GLY A 891 64.71 22.21 117.11
N GLU A 892 65.49 22.94 117.93
CA GLU A 892 66.51 23.92 117.47
C GLU A 892 67.55 23.33 116.49
N ARG A 893 67.86 22.02 116.59
CA ARG A 893 68.80 21.33 115.69
C ARG A 893 68.23 21.04 114.30
N GLY A 894 66.90 21.06 114.14
CA GLY A 894 66.19 20.77 112.89
C GLY A 894 65.93 22.00 112.01
N ARG A 895 66.27 23.22 112.46
CA ARG A 895 65.95 24.48 111.74
C ARG A 895 66.44 24.51 110.29
N GLY A 896 67.65 24.06 110.02
CA GLY A 896 68.19 24.00 108.65
C GLY A 896 67.44 23.00 107.76
N PHE A 897 67.08 21.84 108.30
CA PHE A 897 66.28 20.83 107.59
C PHE A 897 64.84 21.30 107.33
N ALA A 898 64.23 22.04 108.25
CA ALA A 898 62.88 22.58 108.08
C ALA A 898 62.80 23.60 106.92
N VAL A 899 63.85 24.43 106.75
CA VAL A 899 63.92 25.37 105.62
C VAL A 899 64.06 24.63 104.30
N VAL A 900 64.95 23.63 104.22
CA VAL A 900 65.11 22.80 103.01
C VAL A 900 63.82 22.04 102.69
N ALA A 901 63.15 21.46 103.70
CA ALA A 901 61.88 20.77 103.50
C ALA A 901 60.77 21.71 103.01
N THR A 902 60.72 22.96 103.50
CA THR A 902 59.78 23.96 103.00
C THR A 902 60.09 24.36 101.55
N GLU A 903 61.36 24.50 101.19
CA GLU A 903 61.78 24.83 99.83
C GLU A 903 61.49 23.69 98.84
N VAL A 904 61.75 22.43 99.22
CA VAL A 904 61.39 21.24 98.44
C VAL A 904 59.88 21.13 98.28
N ARG A 905 59.11 21.46 99.32
CA ARG A 905 57.64 21.49 99.25
C ARG A 905 57.13 22.55 98.28
N ASN A 906 57.67 23.77 98.34
CA ASN A 906 57.33 24.83 97.40
C ASN A 906 57.71 24.47 95.95
N LEU A 907 58.87 23.82 95.74
CA LEU A 907 59.27 23.33 94.43
C LEU A 907 58.33 22.24 93.90
N ALA A 908 57.92 21.30 94.75
CA ALA A 908 56.96 20.26 94.41
C ALA A 908 55.59 20.84 94.05
N GLN A 909 55.09 21.81 94.83
CA GLN A 909 53.83 22.50 94.53
C GLN A 909 53.90 23.29 93.21
N ARG A 910 55.02 23.99 92.95
CA ARG A 910 55.26 24.66 91.66
C ARG A 910 55.33 23.67 90.49
N SER A 911 55.91 22.49 90.71
CA SER A 911 56.00 21.44 89.68
C SER A 911 54.63 20.83 89.38
N ALA A 912 53.79 20.60 90.39
CA ALA A 912 52.41 20.15 90.21
C ALA A 912 51.56 21.19 89.47
N THR A 913 51.67 22.48 89.81
CA THR A 913 50.99 23.55 89.08
C THR A 913 51.43 23.60 87.61
N ALA A 914 52.74 23.55 87.34
CA ALA A 914 53.26 23.54 85.97
C ALA A 914 52.84 22.28 85.19
N ALA A 915 52.82 21.11 85.82
CA ALA A 915 52.32 19.87 85.22
C ALA A 915 50.82 19.99 84.90
N GLY A 916 50.02 20.57 85.78
CA GLY A 916 48.60 20.86 85.54
C GLY A 916 48.36 21.80 84.36
N GLU A 917 49.14 22.88 84.23
CA GLU A 917 49.08 23.80 83.10
C GLU A 917 49.47 23.13 81.78
N ILE A 918 50.55 22.32 81.76
CA ILE A 918 50.96 21.57 80.56
C ILE A 918 49.90 20.54 80.19
N LYS A 919 49.31 19.84 81.18
CA LYS A 919 48.24 18.87 80.94
C LYS A 919 47.03 19.52 80.27
N ALA A 920 46.65 20.74 80.68
CA ALA A 920 45.58 21.49 80.04
C ALA A 920 45.93 21.90 78.60
N LEU A 921 47.16 22.32 78.32
CA LEU A 921 47.63 22.67 76.97
C LEU A 921 47.69 21.45 76.03
N ILE A 922 48.08 20.29 76.54
CA ILE A 922 48.08 19.05 75.76
C ILE A 922 46.65 18.62 75.44
N LYS A 923 45.73 18.70 76.40
CA LYS A 923 44.31 18.42 76.17
C LYS A 923 43.72 19.35 75.09
N ASP A 924 44.00 20.65 75.16
CA ASP A 924 43.58 21.62 74.12
C ASP A 924 44.21 21.31 72.75
N SER A 925 45.45 20.80 72.72
CA SER A 925 46.11 20.36 71.48
C SER A 925 45.46 19.10 70.90
N GLU A 926 45.10 18.12 71.73
CA GLU A 926 44.37 16.91 71.32
C GLU A 926 43.01 17.27 70.73
N GLU A 927 42.24 18.17 71.36
CA GLU A 927 40.94 18.64 70.83
C GLU A 927 41.09 19.34 69.47
N LYS A 928 42.14 20.15 69.28
CA LYS A 928 42.42 20.82 68.00
C LYS A 928 42.87 19.85 66.91
N VAL A 929 43.69 18.85 67.23
CA VAL A 929 44.11 17.81 66.30
C VAL A 929 42.92 16.95 65.87
N ALA A 930 42.04 16.57 66.81
CA ALA A 930 40.80 15.86 66.51
C ALA A 930 39.89 16.66 65.57
N THR A 931 39.70 17.96 65.85
CA THR A 931 38.93 18.86 64.98
C THR A 931 39.56 18.99 63.59
N GLY A 932 40.88 19.14 63.53
CA GLY A 932 41.63 19.22 62.27
C GLY A 932 41.53 17.94 61.44
N SER A 933 41.65 16.78 62.08
CA SER A 933 41.48 15.46 61.46
C SER A 933 40.08 15.31 60.85
N GLY A 934 39.04 15.72 61.59
CA GLY A 934 37.66 15.71 61.07
C GLY A 934 37.47 16.59 59.82
N LEU A 935 38.04 17.80 59.79
CA LEU A 935 37.98 18.68 58.61
C LEU A 935 38.75 18.12 57.40
N VAL A 936 39.89 17.48 57.63
CA VAL A 936 40.71 16.86 56.58
C VAL A 936 40.00 15.62 56.01
N ASN A 937 39.40 14.77 56.86
CA ASN A 937 38.58 13.63 56.42
C ASN A 937 37.40 14.09 55.55
N LYS A 938 36.66 15.10 55.99
CA LYS A 938 35.57 15.70 55.22
C LYS A 938 36.04 16.28 53.89
N SER A 939 37.22 16.90 53.86
CA SER A 939 37.83 17.38 52.61
C SER A 939 38.16 16.23 51.66
N GLY A 940 38.58 15.07 52.20
CA GLY A 940 38.80 13.84 51.44
C GLY A 940 37.52 13.27 50.83
N GLU A 941 36.41 13.27 51.57
CA GLU A 941 35.09 12.87 51.07
C GLU A 941 34.64 13.77 49.91
N THR A 942 34.73 15.09 50.08
CA THR A 942 34.37 16.05 49.01
C THR A 942 35.24 15.88 47.75
N LEU A 943 36.51 15.52 47.91
CA LEU A 943 37.38 15.21 46.77
C LEU A 943 36.95 13.92 46.05
N ARG A 944 36.52 12.88 46.77
CA ARG A 944 35.97 11.65 46.15
C ARG A 944 34.68 11.93 45.39
N GLU A 945 33.76 12.70 45.97
CA GLU A 945 32.54 13.14 45.27
C GLU A 945 32.87 13.91 43.98
N MET A 946 33.89 14.78 44.02
CA MET A 946 34.35 15.52 42.83
C MET A 946 34.95 14.59 41.77
N ILE A 947 35.74 13.59 42.15
CA ILE A 947 36.30 12.57 41.25
C ILE A 947 35.16 11.81 40.55
N ASP A 948 34.13 11.41 41.30
CA ASP A 948 32.96 10.71 40.75
C ASP A 948 32.13 11.60 39.83
N ALA A 949 31.95 12.88 40.18
CA ALA A 949 31.30 13.85 39.30
C ALA A 949 32.08 14.05 37.99
N MET A 950 33.41 14.11 38.06
CA MET A 950 34.28 14.23 36.88
C MET A 950 34.24 12.98 36.00
N LYS A 951 34.09 11.80 36.59
CA LYS A 951 33.84 10.56 35.85
C LYS A 951 32.51 10.65 35.08
N LYS A 952 31.43 11.06 35.73
CA LYS A 952 30.12 11.26 35.07
C LYS A 952 30.19 12.28 33.92
N VAL A 953 30.94 13.38 34.11
CA VAL A 953 31.18 14.35 33.02
C VAL A 953 31.91 13.71 31.85
N GLY A 954 32.95 12.91 32.09
CA GLY A 954 33.64 12.17 31.05
C GLY A 954 32.73 11.22 30.27
N ASP A 955 31.86 10.47 30.97
CA ASP A 955 30.92 9.54 30.35
C ASP A 955 29.91 10.27 29.44
N VAL A 956 29.27 11.34 29.92
CA VAL A 956 28.33 12.16 29.12
C VAL A 956 29.01 12.77 27.90
N VAL A 957 30.23 13.27 28.07
CA VAL A 957 30.97 13.89 26.97
C VAL A 957 31.38 12.84 25.92
N SER A 958 31.67 11.61 26.34
CA SER A 958 31.92 10.49 25.43
C SER A 958 30.67 10.14 24.60
N GLU A 959 29.48 10.17 25.21
CA GLU A 959 28.21 9.98 24.50
C GLU A 959 27.95 11.10 23.49
N ILE A 960 28.23 12.37 23.84
CA ILE A 960 28.11 13.51 22.92
C ILE A 960 29.03 13.32 21.70
N ALA A 961 30.28 12.90 21.91
CA ALA A 961 31.23 12.65 20.82
C ALA A 961 30.75 11.53 19.87
N ALA A 962 30.19 10.45 20.43
CA ALA A 962 29.60 9.36 19.64
C ALA A 962 28.38 9.85 18.84
N ALA A 963 27.46 10.56 19.49
CA ALA A 963 26.26 11.10 18.85
C ALA A 963 26.59 12.14 17.76
N SER A 964 27.59 13.01 17.99
CA SER A 964 28.04 13.96 16.97
C SER A 964 28.68 13.27 15.76
N THR A 965 29.39 12.16 15.97
CA THR A 965 29.93 11.35 14.87
C THR A 965 28.81 10.72 14.02
N GLU A 966 27.76 10.21 14.67
CA GLU A 966 26.57 9.69 14.00
C GLU A 966 25.79 10.78 13.26
N GLN A 967 25.65 11.97 13.86
CA GLN A 967 25.03 13.13 13.20
C GLN A 967 25.81 13.54 11.94
N ALA A 968 27.14 13.54 11.97
CA ALA A 968 27.95 13.85 10.80
C ALA A 968 27.73 12.83 9.65
N GLU A 969 27.55 11.55 9.97
CA GLU A 969 27.16 10.53 8.98
C GLU A 969 25.77 10.81 8.41
N GLY A 970 24.77 11.09 9.27
CA GLY A 970 23.41 11.41 8.85
C GLY A 970 23.34 12.66 7.95
N ILE A 971 24.09 13.71 8.31
CA ILE A 971 24.18 14.95 7.53
C ILE A 971 24.79 14.68 6.15
N ARG A 972 25.81 13.81 6.05
CA ARG A 972 26.40 13.43 4.75
C ARG A 972 25.39 12.71 3.85
N GLN A 973 24.51 11.87 4.40
CA GLN A 973 23.45 11.22 3.63
C GLN A 973 22.41 12.25 3.12
N VAL A 974 22.02 13.21 3.97
CA VAL A 974 21.11 14.29 3.56
C VAL A 974 21.76 15.15 2.48
N ASN A 975 23.06 15.47 2.59
CA ASN A 975 23.78 16.21 1.56
C ASN A 975 23.77 15.48 0.20
N GLN A 976 23.91 14.16 0.20
CA GLN A 976 23.79 13.36 -1.02
C GLN A 976 22.38 13.42 -1.64
N ALA A 977 21.34 13.47 -0.81
CA ALA A 977 19.97 13.67 -1.30
C ALA A 977 19.75 15.08 -1.88
N VAL A 978 20.36 16.11 -1.30
CA VAL A 978 20.33 17.49 -1.83
C VAL A 978 20.98 17.55 -3.22
N ILE A 979 22.12 16.88 -3.42
CA ILE A 979 22.77 16.78 -4.75
C ILE A 979 21.84 16.12 -5.78
N GLN A 980 21.13 15.05 -5.41
CA GLN A 980 20.17 14.40 -6.31
C GLN A 980 18.96 15.31 -6.65
N LEU A 981 18.52 16.12 -5.69
CA LEU A 981 17.46 17.10 -5.92
C LEU A 981 17.93 18.24 -6.82
N ASP A 982 19.20 18.65 -6.73
CA ASP A 982 19.79 19.64 -7.62
C ASP A 982 19.84 19.13 -9.07
N ASP A 983 20.34 17.91 -9.28
CA ASP A 983 20.33 17.24 -10.60
C ASP A 983 18.92 17.20 -11.20
N SER A 984 17.92 16.80 -10.41
CA SER A 984 16.52 16.77 -10.87
C SER A 984 15.97 18.18 -11.16
N THR A 985 16.39 19.18 -10.41
CA THR A 985 15.97 20.58 -10.62
C THR A 985 16.56 21.13 -11.92
N GLN A 986 17.84 20.84 -12.21
CA GLN A 986 18.46 21.19 -13.47
C GLN A 986 17.80 20.47 -14.66
N GLN A 987 17.47 19.18 -14.52
CA GLN A 987 16.73 18.43 -15.54
C GLN A 987 15.34 19.02 -15.79
N ASN A 988 14.64 19.48 -14.75
CA ASN A 988 13.34 20.12 -14.89
C ASN A 988 13.44 21.46 -15.64
N ALA A 989 14.49 22.24 -15.39
CA ALA A 989 14.75 23.47 -16.13
C ALA A 989 15.04 23.18 -17.62
N ALA A 990 15.91 22.21 -17.91
CA ALA A 990 16.22 21.79 -19.28
C ALA A 990 14.98 21.24 -20.02
N LEU A 991 14.18 20.42 -19.36
CA LEU A 991 12.94 19.88 -19.91
C LEU A 991 11.92 20.99 -20.19
N SER A 992 11.88 22.01 -19.34
CA SER A 992 11.03 23.18 -19.54
C SER A 992 11.46 23.97 -20.78
N GLU A 993 12.76 24.24 -20.96
CA GLU A 993 13.27 24.87 -22.19
C GLU A 993 12.92 24.05 -23.45
N GLU A 994 13.14 22.73 -23.40
CA GLU A 994 12.83 21.83 -24.51
C GLU A 994 11.33 21.82 -24.84
N THR A 995 10.48 21.76 -23.81
CA THR A 995 9.02 21.79 -23.97
C THR A 995 8.56 23.13 -24.55
N SER A 996 9.16 24.24 -24.11
CA SER A 996 8.86 25.57 -24.65
C SER A 996 9.21 25.66 -26.14
N ALA A 997 10.40 25.18 -26.52
CA ALA A 997 10.83 25.13 -27.92
C ALA A 997 9.91 24.23 -28.78
N ALA A 998 9.51 23.08 -28.25
CA ALA A 998 8.56 22.19 -28.93
C ALA A 998 7.18 22.83 -29.11
N SER A 999 6.67 23.51 -28.08
CA SER A 999 5.41 24.26 -28.17
C SER A 999 5.48 25.40 -29.19
N GLN A 1000 6.59 26.14 -29.24
CA GLN A 1000 6.81 27.19 -30.24
C GLN A 1000 6.80 26.61 -31.66
N SER A 1001 7.48 25.47 -31.88
CA SER A 1001 7.48 24.81 -33.18
C SER A 1001 6.09 24.29 -33.58
N LEU A 1002 5.28 23.82 -32.63
CA LEU A 1002 3.91 23.38 -32.90
C LEU A 1002 2.98 24.56 -33.18
N ASP A 1003 3.16 25.69 -32.51
CA ASP A 1003 2.45 26.94 -32.79
C ASP A 1003 2.73 27.42 -34.22
N ASP A 1004 4.01 27.42 -34.62
CA ASP A 1004 4.42 27.77 -35.99
C ASP A 1004 3.81 26.82 -37.04
N GLN A 1005 3.75 25.51 -36.76
CA GLN A 1005 3.10 24.54 -37.64
C GLN A 1005 1.59 24.78 -37.75
N ALA A 1006 0.91 25.06 -36.64
CA ALA A 1006 -0.51 25.36 -36.61
C ALA A 1006 -0.83 26.64 -37.40
N ARG A 1007 -0.05 27.72 -37.19
CA ARG A 1007 -0.17 28.96 -37.97
C ARG A 1007 0.02 28.73 -39.46
N ARG A 1008 0.98 27.89 -39.83
CA ARG A 1008 1.24 27.55 -41.24
C ARG A 1008 0.09 26.76 -41.86
N LEU A 1009 -0.57 25.87 -41.10
CA LEU A 1009 -1.78 25.20 -41.54
C LEU A 1009 -2.91 26.21 -41.78
N VAL A 1010 -3.12 27.15 -40.86
CA VAL A 1010 -4.10 28.24 -41.01
C VAL A 1010 -3.81 29.09 -42.25
N GLU A 1011 -2.55 29.46 -42.48
CA GLU A 1011 -2.13 30.21 -43.67
C GLU A 1011 -2.41 29.44 -44.97
N LEU A 1012 -2.08 28.14 -45.01
CA LEU A 1012 -2.33 27.29 -46.18
C LEU A 1012 -3.82 27.19 -46.52
N VAL A 1013 -4.68 27.03 -45.51
CA VAL A 1013 -6.12 26.93 -45.71
C VAL A 1013 -6.80 28.28 -45.95
N SER A 1014 -6.18 29.39 -45.53
CA SER A 1014 -6.69 30.74 -45.76
C SER A 1014 -6.75 31.16 -47.24
N ASN A 1015 -6.04 30.43 -48.11
CA ASN A 1015 -6.13 30.60 -49.57
C ASN A 1015 -7.48 30.12 -50.14
N PHE A 1016 -8.26 29.35 -49.37
CA PHE A 1016 -9.58 28.90 -49.79
C PHE A 1016 -10.66 29.88 -49.31
N THR A 1017 -11.52 30.31 -50.23
CA THR A 1017 -12.66 31.18 -49.91
C THR A 1017 -13.85 30.31 -49.49
N LEU A 1018 -14.30 30.49 -48.25
CA LEU A 1018 -15.46 29.82 -47.68
C LEU A 1018 -16.65 30.80 -47.66
N PRO A 1019 -17.91 30.30 -47.76
CA PRO A 1019 -19.08 31.16 -47.59
C PRO A 1019 -19.16 31.65 -46.13
N GLU A 1020 -19.49 32.93 -45.94
CA GLU A 1020 -19.74 33.53 -44.61
C GLU A 1020 -20.85 32.81 -43.82
#